data_AF-H1XX00-F1
#
_entry.id   AF-H1XX00-F1
#
_cell.length_a   1.000
_cell.length_b   1.000
_cell.length_c   1.000
_cell.angle_alpha   90.00
_cell.angle_beta   90.00
_cell.angle_gamma   90.00
#
_symmetry.space_group_name_H-M   'P 1'
#
loop_
_entity.id
_entity.type
_entity.pdbx_description
1 polymer ?
#
loop_
_entity_poly.entity_id
_entity_poly.type
_entity_poly.pdbx_seq_one_letter_code
_entity_poly.pdbx_strand_id
1 'polypeptide(L)'
;MNLVKNLTMHSVLIISLALLISLPAITNAKNVNYLSNREPLMENAYIALPVGSIKPKGWLEYQLKLAANGLTGHLDEVWRDVGPDNGWLGGSGDGWERGPYWLDGLVPLAYILKDKTLIKKAKKWIEYILTHQQEDGYFGPLPDSTRVFDNTKWGRRQAWQEKVKQDWWPHMIVLKVMQTYYEATQDERVLDFMRRYFQYQMKNIKEKPLDYWTHWAKSRGGENLASIYWLYNHTGDAFLLDLGKIIFEQTLDWTQRFESANPQDWNWHGVNTAMGIKQPGVWYQYSKDERYLKAVKTGIEKLMKHHGQVYGLWAADELLAGKDPVRGTESCTVVEYMFSLETMLQISGDAEYGDILERVALNALPAFLKPGHTARQYYQLANQVICDRGWHNFSTKHGETELLFGLETGYGCCTANYHQGWPKYVMNLWYATQDNGLAALVYAPSEVTARVADNVEVTFVEETDYPFKERIKFICKKSNGVAFPFHLRIPEWCDNAVVFVNGKVYGKPQAGSITKVTRRWKKGDVLELYLPMKIRISYWFQRSAAVERGPLVFALGLNEEWKKIGGKEPYADYEVLPKDPWNYGLLRNYVDHPDTTFIVKEFTVKNQPWTLKNAPVKIIAKAKKIPEWKLYGGITGPIPYSPFWYPVKYDEPVEEIVLVPYGCTKLRIANFPAAR
;
A
#
# COMPACT_ATOMS: atom_id res chain seq x y z
N MET A 1 -21.72 -88.03 19.30
CA MET A 1 -21.02 -88.81 18.26
C MET A 1 -19.64 -88.18 18.07
N ASN A 2 -18.59 -88.88 18.51
CA ASN A 2 -17.15 -88.74 18.20
C ASN A 2 -16.44 -87.39 18.48
N LEU A 3 -15.52 -87.31 19.46
CA LEU A 3 -14.05 -87.58 19.37
C LEU A 3 -13.36 -86.57 18.40
N VAL A 4 -12.26 -85.84 18.68
CA VAL A 4 -11.13 -86.03 19.60
C VAL A 4 -10.06 -84.91 19.39
N LYS A 5 -9.19 -84.67 20.42
CA LYS A 5 -7.79 -84.11 20.41
C LYS A 5 -7.57 -82.63 20.01
N ASN A 6 -6.55 -81.90 20.48
CA ASN A 6 -5.59 -81.94 21.60
C ASN A 6 -4.72 -80.65 21.47
N LEU A 7 -4.27 -80.08 22.61
CA LEU A 7 -3.03 -79.28 22.86
C LEU A 7 -2.75 -78.04 21.94
N THR A 8 -2.21 -76.90 22.39
CA THR A 8 -1.19 -76.62 23.41
C THR A 8 -1.22 -75.11 23.69
N MET A 9 -1.10 -74.70 24.96
CA MET A 9 -0.79 -73.32 25.34
C MET A 9 0.63 -72.94 24.87
N HIS A 10 0.77 -71.80 24.20
CA HIS A 10 2.01 -71.01 24.19
C HIS A 10 1.65 -69.58 24.58
N SER A 11 2.13 -69.18 25.75
CA SER A 11 2.04 -67.82 26.27
C SER A 11 2.97 -66.90 25.47
N VAL A 12 2.42 -65.96 24.70
CA VAL A 12 3.18 -64.84 24.13
C VAL A 12 2.95 -63.64 25.04
N LEU A 13 3.98 -63.33 25.83
CA LEU A 13 4.07 -62.12 26.64
C LEU A 13 4.33 -60.94 25.69
N ILE A 14 3.30 -60.17 25.34
CA ILE A 14 3.47 -58.91 24.62
C ILE A 14 3.80 -57.82 25.63
N ILE A 15 5.09 -57.46 25.72
CA ILE A 15 5.55 -56.27 26.42
C ILE A 15 5.16 -55.07 25.56
N SER A 16 4.08 -54.40 25.92
CA SER A 16 3.70 -53.10 25.36
C SER A 16 4.67 -52.03 25.87
N LEU A 17 5.72 -51.79 25.09
CA LEU A 17 6.61 -50.65 25.26
C LEU A 17 5.83 -49.39 24.88
N ALA A 18 5.24 -48.71 25.87
CA ALA A 18 4.67 -47.38 25.67
C ALA A 18 5.81 -46.39 25.39
N LEU A 19 6.11 -46.16 24.10
CA LEU A 19 6.85 -44.97 23.68
C LEU A 19 6.00 -43.76 24.04
N LEU A 20 6.34 -43.10 25.15
CA LEU A 20 6.01 -41.70 25.38
C LEU A 20 6.67 -40.87 24.27
N ILE A 21 5.94 -40.68 23.17
CA ILE A 21 6.23 -39.64 22.21
C ILE A 21 5.96 -38.33 22.96
N SER A 22 7.01 -37.74 23.54
CA SER A 22 6.98 -36.35 23.94
C SER A 22 6.78 -35.52 22.67
N LEU A 23 5.52 -35.18 22.36
CA LEU A 23 5.22 -34.06 21.49
C LEU A 23 6.03 -32.88 22.03
N PRO A 24 6.94 -32.26 21.27
CA PRO A 24 7.54 -31.03 21.71
C PRO A 24 6.38 -30.06 21.91
N ALA A 25 6.23 -29.55 23.14
CA ALA A 25 5.37 -28.42 23.38
C ALA A 25 5.73 -27.39 22.30
N ILE A 26 4.76 -26.98 21.49
CA ILE A 26 4.89 -25.80 20.65
C ILE A 26 5.02 -24.66 21.66
N THR A 27 6.25 -24.39 22.08
CA THR A 27 6.56 -23.13 22.73
C THR A 27 6.19 -22.08 21.69
N ASN A 28 5.20 -21.25 21.97
CA ASN A 28 4.99 -20.02 21.21
C ASN A 28 6.30 -19.23 21.35
N ALA A 29 7.22 -19.44 20.41
CA ALA A 29 8.49 -18.77 20.40
C ALA A 29 8.16 -17.29 20.19
N LYS A 30 8.34 -16.50 21.24
CA LYS A 30 8.23 -15.05 21.18
C LYS A 30 9.55 -14.48 20.67
N ASN A 31 9.48 -13.51 19.77
CA ASN A 31 10.70 -12.84 19.31
C ASN A 31 11.39 -12.15 20.50
N VAL A 32 12.70 -12.33 20.64
CA VAL A 32 13.49 -11.73 21.74
C VAL A 32 14.29 -10.50 21.29
N ASN A 33 14.36 -10.26 19.98
CA ASN A 33 15.19 -9.23 19.37
C ASN A 33 14.45 -7.91 19.13
N TYR A 34 13.12 -7.98 18.98
CA TYR A 34 12.26 -6.88 18.61
C TYR A 34 10.99 -6.89 19.45
N LEU A 35 10.48 -5.69 19.75
CA LEU A 35 9.24 -5.55 20.49
C LEU A 35 8.08 -6.15 19.70
N SER A 36 7.41 -7.12 20.29
CA SER A 36 6.16 -7.66 19.79
C SER A 36 4.99 -7.16 20.63
N ASN A 37 3.77 -7.57 20.26
CA ASN A 37 2.59 -7.19 21.02
C ASN A 37 2.66 -7.70 22.46
N ARG A 38 2.26 -6.83 23.38
CA ARG A 38 2.18 -7.12 24.80
C ARG A 38 0.81 -7.72 25.11
N GLU A 39 0.78 -8.77 25.94
CA GLU A 39 -0.46 -9.31 26.48
C GLU A 39 -1.28 -8.18 27.16
N PRO A 40 -2.61 -8.09 26.93
CA PRO A 40 -3.48 -9.12 26.37
C PRO A 40 -3.67 -9.06 24.85
N LEU A 41 -2.95 -8.18 24.12
CA LEU A 41 -3.07 -8.11 22.67
C LEU A 41 -2.48 -9.38 22.02
N MET A 42 -3.17 -9.92 21.02
CA MET A 42 -2.68 -11.01 20.18
C MET A 42 -1.37 -10.62 19.53
N GLU A 43 -0.45 -11.57 19.46
CA GLU A 43 0.80 -11.38 18.75
C GLU A 43 0.54 -11.25 17.24
N ASN A 44 1.16 -10.24 16.63
CA ASN A 44 1.18 -10.11 15.18
C ASN A 44 1.99 -11.27 14.58
N ALA A 45 1.57 -11.76 13.41
CA ALA A 45 2.29 -12.80 12.68
C ALA A 45 3.73 -12.37 12.33
N TYR A 46 3.91 -11.08 12.01
CA TYR A 46 5.20 -10.48 11.70
C TYR A 46 5.45 -9.20 12.49
N ILE A 47 6.72 -8.88 12.69
CA ILE A 47 7.17 -7.74 13.49
C ILE A 47 7.91 -6.77 12.58
N ALA A 48 7.46 -5.52 12.54
CA ALA A 48 8.12 -4.47 11.76
C ALA A 48 9.58 -4.30 12.22
N LEU A 49 10.48 -4.07 11.26
CA LEU A 49 11.87 -3.74 11.57
C LEU A 49 12.02 -2.23 11.80
N PRO A 50 12.97 -1.79 12.64
CA PRO A 50 13.23 -0.36 12.84
C PRO A 50 13.49 0.39 11.54
N VAL A 51 13.05 1.64 11.47
CA VAL A 51 13.20 2.47 10.27
C VAL A 51 14.69 2.67 9.96
N GLY A 52 15.08 2.32 8.73
CA GLY A 52 16.48 2.35 8.27
C GLY A 52 17.23 1.03 8.38
N SER A 53 16.63 -0.03 8.96
CA SER A 53 17.14 -1.41 8.87
C SER A 53 17.08 -1.95 7.44
N ILE A 54 16.08 -1.51 6.65
CA ILE A 54 15.92 -1.84 5.24
C ILE A 54 16.40 -0.65 4.42
N LYS A 55 17.34 -0.91 3.50
CA LYS A 55 17.84 0.07 2.54
C LYS A 55 17.35 -0.30 1.15
N PRO A 56 16.68 0.60 0.42
CA PRO A 56 16.32 0.33 -0.96
C PRO A 56 17.59 0.25 -1.82
N LYS A 57 17.51 -0.48 -2.93
CA LYS A 57 18.54 -0.58 -3.97
C LYS A 57 17.92 -0.39 -5.35
N GLY A 58 18.77 -0.35 -6.38
CA GLY A 58 18.35 -0.37 -7.79
C GLY A 58 17.30 0.68 -8.12
N TRP A 59 16.22 0.26 -8.79
CA TRP A 59 15.15 1.14 -9.22
C TRP A 59 14.38 1.78 -8.05
N LEU A 60 14.24 1.06 -6.93
CA LEU A 60 13.47 1.55 -5.77
C LEU A 60 14.24 2.68 -5.06
N GLU A 61 15.56 2.53 -4.87
CA GLU A 61 16.41 3.60 -4.33
C GLU A 61 16.33 4.85 -5.21
N TYR A 62 16.29 4.67 -6.53
CA TYR A 62 16.15 5.79 -7.45
C TYR A 62 14.78 6.49 -7.32
N GLN A 63 13.68 5.76 -7.10
CA GLN A 63 12.37 6.40 -6.82
C GLN A 63 12.39 7.23 -5.54
N LEU A 64 13.03 6.75 -4.46
CA LEU A 64 13.14 7.53 -3.23
C LEU A 64 14.01 8.77 -3.43
N LYS A 65 15.09 8.68 -4.21
CA LYS A 65 15.92 9.85 -4.57
C LYS A 65 15.16 10.87 -5.42
N LEU A 66 14.30 10.42 -6.33
CA LEU A 66 13.42 11.33 -7.07
C LEU A 66 12.42 12.01 -6.15
N ALA A 67 11.81 11.28 -5.21
CA ALA A 67 10.93 11.87 -4.21
C ALA A 67 11.66 12.93 -3.37
N ALA A 68 12.88 12.62 -2.91
CA ALA A 68 13.74 13.52 -2.14
C ALA A 68 14.11 14.80 -2.91
N ASN A 69 14.42 14.69 -4.21
CA ASN A 69 14.77 15.83 -5.06
C ASN A 69 13.55 16.52 -5.69
N GLY A 70 12.37 15.95 -5.52
CA GLY A 70 11.11 16.43 -6.07
C GLY A 70 10.20 17.00 -4.99
N LEU A 71 8.89 16.85 -5.20
CA LEU A 71 7.88 17.43 -4.31
C LEU A 71 8.05 16.97 -2.85
N THR A 72 8.41 15.71 -2.56
CA THR A 72 8.50 15.27 -1.15
C THR A 72 9.55 16.04 -0.36
N GLY A 73 10.74 16.29 -0.92
CA GLY A 73 11.80 17.01 -0.21
C GLY A 73 11.64 18.53 -0.21
N HIS A 74 10.84 19.06 -1.13
CA HIS A 74 10.74 20.50 -1.40
C HIS A 74 9.32 21.08 -1.24
N LEU A 75 8.34 20.32 -0.75
CA LEU A 75 6.94 20.77 -0.69
C LEU A 75 6.77 22.05 0.14
N ASP A 76 7.48 22.15 1.26
CA ASP A 76 7.51 23.32 2.14
C ASP A 76 8.11 24.57 1.50
N GLU A 77 8.87 24.41 0.42
CA GLU A 77 9.49 25.50 -0.33
C GLU A 77 8.57 26.03 -1.43
N VAL A 78 7.65 25.20 -1.92
CA VAL A 78 6.85 25.48 -3.13
C VAL A 78 5.35 25.56 -2.89
N TRP A 79 4.87 25.08 -1.74
CA TRP A 79 3.46 25.12 -1.38
C TRP A 79 3.24 25.74 -0.01
N ARG A 80 2.50 26.85 0.01
CA ARG A 80 2.26 27.66 1.21
C ARG A 80 1.67 26.86 2.37
N ASP A 81 0.79 25.91 2.08
CA ASP A 81 0.08 25.15 3.12
C ASP A 81 1.01 24.20 3.91
N VAL A 82 2.23 23.95 3.43
CA VAL A 82 3.26 23.16 4.12
C VAL A 82 4.52 23.99 4.38
N GLY A 83 4.42 25.31 4.20
CA GLY A 83 5.52 26.24 4.37
C GLY A 83 5.83 26.62 5.83
N PRO A 84 6.73 27.59 6.04
CA PRO A 84 7.19 27.99 7.38
C PRO A 84 6.10 28.62 8.26
N ASP A 85 5.00 29.11 7.68
CA ASP A 85 3.85 29.68 8.40
C ASP A 85 2.78 28.63 8.76
N ASN A 86 3.05 27.33 8.59
CA ASN A 86 2.11 26.28 8.97
C ASN A 86 1.83 26.29 10.48
N GLY A 87 0.59 26.01 10.88
CA GLY A 87 0.15 26.02 12.28
C GLY A 87 0.87 24.98 13.16
N TRP A 88 1.31 23.86 12.59
CA TRP A 88 2.12 22.84 13.28
C TRP A 88 3.57 23.27 13.52
N LEU A 89 3.94 24.47 13.09
CA LEU A 89 5.19 25.18 13.43
C LEU A 89 4.92 26.46 14.24
N GLY A 90 3.70 26.65 14.74
CA GLY A 90 3.29 27.86 15.48
C GLY A 90 2.87 29.03 14.60
N GLY A 91 2.80 28.82 13.28
CA GLY A 91 2.38 29.84 12.33
C GLY A 91 0.87 30.06 12.26
N SER A 92 0.47 30.90 11.32
CA SER A 92 -0.92 31.30 11.10
C SER A 92 -1.63 30.62 9.94
N GLY A 93 -0.90 29.86 9.13
CA GLY A 93 -1.38 29.12 7.97
C GLY A 93 -2.14 27.84 8.30
N ASP A 94 -2.05 26.85 7.42
CA ASP A 94 -2.77 25.58 7.55
C ASP A 94 -2.43 24.90 8.89
N GLY A 95 -3.46 24.61 9.70
CA GLY A 95 -3.31 23.98 11.02
C GLY A 95 -4.09 22.69 11.16
N TRP A 96 -4.47 22.06 10.03
CA TRP A 96 -5.26 20.82 10.03
C TRP A 96 -4.38 19.66 9.54
N GLU A 97 -4.69 18.99 8.43
CA GLU A 97 -4.06 17.72 8.09
C GLU A 97 -2.82 17.78 7.18
N ARG A 98 -2.56 18.89 6.46
CA ARG A 98 -1.56 18.90 5.37
C ARG A 98 -0.11 18.83 5.82
N GLY A 99 0.25 19.60 6.85
CA GLY A 99 1.57 19.50 7.49
C GLY A 99 1.83 18.08 8.02
N PRO A 100 0.94 17.53 8.86
CA PRO A 100 1.04 16.15 9.35
C PRO A 100 1.17 15.11 8.24
N TYR A 101 0.35 15.18 7.19
CA TYR A 101 0.42 14.24 6.07
C TYR A 101 1.77 14.28 5.34
N TRP A 102 2.30 15.48 5.09
CA TRP A 102 3.61 15.60 4.47
C TRP A 102 4.71 15.00 5.36
N LEU A 103 4.66 15.23 6.67
CA LEU A 103 5.60 14.62 7.62
C LEU A 103 5.51 13.09 7.63
N ASP A 104 4.33 12.53 7.45
CA ASP A 104 4.08 11.07 7.39
C ASP A 104 4.75 10.39 6.17
N GLY A 105 5.15 11.17 5.16
CA GLY A 105 6.03 10.74 4.08
C GLY A 105 7.48 11.20 4.23
N LEU A 106 7.71 12.43 4.69
CA LEU A 106 9.05 13.03 4.80
C LEU A 106 9.92 12.32 5.83
N VAL A 107 9.37 12.02 7.02
CA VAL A 107 10.13 11.36 8.11
C VAL A 107 10.68 10.01 7.65
N PRO A 108 9.87 9.03 7.20
CA PRO A 108 10.42 7.75 6.77
C PRO A 108 11.40 7.91 5.60
N LEU A 109 11.10 8.78 4.62
CA LEU A 109 12.02 9.05 3.50
C LEU A 109 13.40 9.51 3.99
N ALA A 110 13.43 10.49 4.89
CA ALA A 110 14.65 11.09 5.41
C ALA A 110 15.56 10.06 6.10
N TYR A 111 14.97 9.21 6.96
CA TYR A 111 15.71 8.23 7.73
C TYR A 111 16.09 6.97 6.92
N ILE A 112 15.25 6.54 5.97
CA ILE A 112 15.58 5.45 5.04
C ILE A 112 16.78 5.82 4.16
N LEU A 113 16.77 7.03 3.58
CA LEU A 113 17.87 7.52 2.74
C LEU A 113 19.09 7.97 3.56
N LYS A 114 18.93 8.17 4.88
CA LYS A 114 19.92 8.80 5.76
C LYS A 114 20.33 10.18 5.25
N ASP A 115 19.38 10.91 4.67
CA ASP A 115 19.62 12.22 4.09
C ASP A 115 19.64 13.30 5.19
N LYS A 116 20.81 13.90 5.44
CA LYS A 116 21.00 14.87 6.52
C LYS A 116 20.15 16.13 6.33
N THR A 117 19.89 16.54 5.09
CA THR A 117 19.10 17.74 4.77
C THR A 117 17.63 17.48 5.08
N LEU A 118 17.10 16.35 4.62
CA LEU A 118 15.72 15.96 4.92
C LEU A 118 15.52 15.68 6.41
N ILE A 119 16.47 15.03 7.08
CA ILE A 119 16.42 14.81 8.54
C ILE A 119 16.35 16.16 9.26
N LYS A 120 17.19 17.14 8.90
CA LYS A 120 17.14 18.48 9.51
C LYS A 120 15.77 19.14 9.30
N LYS A 121 15.20 19.02 8.10
CA LYS A 121 13.88 19.56 7.75
C LYS A 121 12.79 18.91 8.60
N ALA A 122 12.73 17.58 8.65
CA ALA A 122 11.78 16.83 9.46
C ALA A 122 11.91 17.16 10.96
N LYS A 123 13.14 17.17 11.49
CA LYS A 123 13.42 17.46 12.90
C LYS A 123 12.91 18.83 13.34
N LYS A 124 12.91 19.84 12.48
CA LYS A 124 12.33 21.16 12.81
C LYS A 124 10.87 21.03 13.26
N TRP A 125 10.08 20.22 12.56
CA TRP A 125 8.67 20.00 12.89
C TRP A 125 8.51 19.11 14.11
N ILE A 126 9.27 18.01 14.17
CA ILE A 126 9.22 17.09 15.32
C ILE A 126 9.57 17.80 16.63
N GLU A 127 10.66 18.56 16.67
CA GLU A 127 11.06 19.30 17.87
C GLU A 127 10.04 20.35 18.25
N TYR A 128 9.44 21.06 17.29
CA TYR A 128 8.37 22.01 17.59
C TYR A 128 7.20 21.30 18.27
N ILE A 129 6.70 20.20 17.69
CA ILE A 129 5.56 19.45 18.23
C ILE A 129 5.88 18.89 19.63
N LEU A 130 7.05 18.28 19.83
CA LEU A 130 7.45 17.71 21.12
C LEU A 130 7.58 18.77 22.21
N THR A 131 8.11 19.95 21.89
CA THR A 131 8.39 21.00 22.88
C THR A 131 7.22 21.94 23.16
N HIS A 132 6.17 21.89 22.34
CA HIS A 132 4.97 22.72 22.47
C HIS A 132 3.71 21.92 22.85
N GLN A 133 3.89 20.75 23.48
CA GLN A 133 2.79 20.06 24.18
C GLN A 133 2.41 20.84 25.44
N GLN A 134 1.12 21.10 25.61
CA GLN A 134 0.57 21.82 26.76
C GLN A 134 0.63 20.99 28.04
N GLU A 135 0.49 21.64 29.19
CA GLU A 135 0.55 20.99 30.51
C GLU A 135 -0.45 19.84 30.65
N ASP A 136 -1.65 20.00 30.11
CA ASP A 136 -2.73 19.00 30.14
C ASP A 136 -2.54 17.82 29.18
N GLY A 137 -1.51 17.84 28.34
CA GLY A 137 -1.18 16.81 27.36
C GLY A 137 -1.67 17.09 25.94
N TYR A 138 -2.48 18.13 25.71
CA TYR A 138 -2.85 18.55 24.36
C TYR A 138 -1.60 18.99 23.57
N PHE A 139 -1.53 18.64 22.29
CA PHE A 139 -0.48 19.12 21.39
C PHE A 139 -1.11 19.59 20.08
N GLY A 140 -0.44 20.50 19.37
CA GLY A 140 -0.89 20.96 18.06
C GLY A 140 -1.55 22.35 18.06
N PRO A 141 -2.04 22.80 16.89
CA PRO A 141 -2.53 24.17 16.72
C PRO A 141 -3.77 24.45 17.57
N LEU A 142 -3.90 25.67 18.06
CA LEU A 142 -5.10 26.16 18.76
C LEU A 142 -5.84 27.23 17.94
N PRO A 143 -7.19 27.30 18.04
CA PRO A 143 -7.96 28.41 17.49
C PRO A 143 -7.57 29.76 18.11
N ASP A 144 -7.54 30.80 17.29
CA ASP A 144 -7.33 32.18 17.65
C ASP A 144 -8.55 33.00 17.22
N SER A 145 -9.40 33.35 18.20
CA SER A 145 -10.66 34.06 17.99
C SER A 145 -10.49 35.52 17.55
N THR A 146 -9.27 36.06 17.57
CA THR A 146 -8.99 37.44 17.14
C THR A 146 -8.76 37.54 15.63
N ARG A 147 -8.60 36.40 14.95
CA ARG A 147 -8.34 36.37 13.51
C ARG A 147 -9.58 36.69 12.70
N VAL A 148 -9.38 37.54 11.70
CA VAL A 148 -10.39 37.91 10.71
C VAL A 148 -9.95 37.36 9.36
N PHE A 149 -10.85 36.63 8.70
CA PHE A 149 -10.62 36.06 7.38
C PHE A 149 -11.47 36.80 6.35
N ASP A 150 -10.90 36.98 5.16
CA ASP A 150 -11.66 37.53 4.04
C ASP A 150 -12.70 36.53 3.50
N ASN A 151 -13.60 37.00 2.64
CA ASN A 151 -14.64 36.19 2.03
C ASN A 151 -14.17 35.45 0.76
N THR A 152 -12.86 35.43 0.47
CA THR A 152 -12.33 34.67 -0.67
C THR A 152 -12.46 33.17 -0.42
N LYS A 153 -12.32 32.34 -1.47
CA LYS A 153 -12.25 30.87 -1.30
C LYS A 153 -11.18 30.47 -0.28
N TRP A 154 -10.06 31.20 -0.29
CA TRP A 154 -8.94 30.95 0.61
C TRP A 154 -9.26 31.38 2.05
N GLY A 155 -9.79 32.59 2.25
CA GLY A 155 -10.21 33.05 3.58
C GLY A 155 -11.32 32.19 4.20
N ARG A 156 -12.30 31.74 3.41
CA ARG A 156 -13.34 30.78 3.89
C ARG A 156 -12.75 29.44 4.34
N ARG A 157 -11.77 28.92 3.60
CA ARG A 157 -11.08 27.67 3.96
C ARG A 157 -10.33 27.85 5.28
N GLN A 158 -9.58 28.94 5.43
CA GLN A 158 -8.86 29.22 6.67
C GLN A 158 -9.81 29.44 7.85
N ALA A 159 -10.91 30.16 7.65
CA ALA A 159 -11.93 30.34 8.68
C ALA A 159 -12.53 29.01 9.14
N TRP A 160 -12.75 28.06 8.22
CA TRP A 160 -13.18 26.71 8.58
C TRP A 160 -12.10 25.96 9.35
N GLN A 161 -10.85 25.96 8.86
CA GLN A 161 -9.72 25.31 9.52
C GLN A 161 -9.50 25.86 10.94
N GLU A 162 -9.59 27.17 11.11
CA GLU A 162 -9.47 27.85 12.40
C GLU A 162 -10.50 27.31 13.42
N LYS A 163 -11.73 27.05 13.00
CA LYS A 163 -12.80 26.49 13.85
C LYS A 163 -12.55 25.04 14.25
N VAL A 164 -11.82 24.27 13.44
CA VAL A 164 -11.59 22.83 13.63
C VAL A 164 -10.14 22.48 13.97
N LYS A 165 -9.30 23.44 14.37
CA LYS A 165 -7.88 23.16 14.71
C LYS A 165 -7.69 22.10 15.80
N GLN A 166 -8.67 21.98 16.70
CA GLN A 166 -8.66 20.99 17.78
C GLN A 166 -9.23 19.63 17.37
N ASP A 167 -9.59 19.44 16.11
CA ASP A 167 -10.08 18.17 15.59
C ASP A 167 -9.10 17.03 15.89
N TRP A 168 -9.64 15.88 16.31
CA TRP A 168 -8.86 14.68 16.60
C TRP A 168 -8.09 14.17 15.39
N TRP A 169 -8.63 14.36 14.18
CA TRP A 169 -8.10 13.71 12.98
C TRP A 169 -6.61 14.03 12.69
N PRO A 170 -6.17 15.30 12.57
CA PRO A 170 -4.76 15.62 12.37
C PRO A 170 -3.79 15.02 13.40
N HIS A 171 -4.23 14.89 14.65
CA HIS A 171 -3.42 14.32 15.71
C HIS A 171 -3.15 12.84 15.48
N MET A 172 -4.10 12.09 14.90
CA MET A 172 -3.89 10.69 14.53
C MET A 172 -2.73 10.54 13.54
N ILE A 173 -2.61 11.47 12.58
CA ILE A 173 -1.49 11.49 11.62
C ILE A 173 -0.19 11.81 12.35
N VAL A 174 -0.18 12.81 13.23
CA VAL A 174 1.04 13.17 13.98
C VAL A 174 1.49 12.03 14.90
N LEU A 175 0.57 11.30 15.53
CA LEU A 175 0.92 10.11 16.33
C LEU A 175 1.62 9.05 15.47
N LYS A 176 1.16 8.82 14.24
CA LYS A 176 1.81 7.92 13.27
C LYS A 176 3.20 8.41 12.84
N VAL A 177 3.35 9.73 12.67
CA VAL A 177 4.65 10.38 12.42
C VAL A 177 5.61 10.16 13.58
N MET A 178 5.14 10.35 14.82
CA MET A 178 5.95 10.20 16.03
C MET A 178 6.40 8.75 16.24
N GLN A 179 5.53 7.77 15.97
CA GLN A 179 5.92 6.36 15.95
C GLN A 179 7.06 6.11 14.97
N THR A 180 6.91 6.55 13.72
CA THR A 180 7.96 6.38 12.69
C THR A 180 9.27 7.06 13.10
N TYR A 181 9.19 8.24 13.72
CA TYR A 181 10.36 8.95 14.25
C TYR A 181 11.02 8.19 15.41
N TYR A 182 10.25 7.65 16.36
CA TYR A 182 10.77 6.81 17.44
C TYR A 182 11.47 5.57 16.87
N GLU A 183 10.83 4.85 15.95
CA GLU A 183 11.44 3.66 15.31
C GLU A 183 12.76 3.97 14.60
N ALA A 184 12.91 5.20 14.09
CA ALA A 184 14.14 5.65 13.43
C ALA A 184 15.24 6.13 14.38
N THR A 185 14.89 6.62 15.58
CA THR A 185 15.81 7.39 16.44
C THR A 185 15.93 6.90 17.87
N GLN A 186 14.95 6.14 18.36
CA GLN A 186 14.79 5.72 19.76
C GLN A 186 14.72 6.93 20.72
N ASP A 187 14.11 8.03 20.28
CA ASP A 187 13.91 9.23 21.10
C ASP A 187 12.79 9.01 22.11
N GLU A 188 13.16 8.57 23.32
CA GLU A 188 12.25 8.21 24.42
C GLU A 188 11.26 9.32 24.82
N ARG A 189 11.53 10.60 24.46
CA ARG A 189 10.57 11.70 24.67
C ARG A 189 9.24 11.44 23.97
N VAL A 190 9.23 10.68 22.87
CA VAL A 190 8.02 10.32 22.13
C VAL A 190 7.06 9.51 22.99
N LEU A 191 7.56 8.57 23.79
CA LEU A 191 6.70 7.70 24.60
C LEU A 191 5.94 8.50 25.66
N ASP A 192 6.65 9.40 26.37
CA ASP A 192 6.02 10.29 27.35
C ASP A 192 5.05 11.28 26.69
N PHE A 193 5.45 11.88 25.57
CA PHE A 193 4.60 12.78 24.78
C PHE A 193 3.27 12.11 24.38
N MET A 194 3.33 10.91 23.79
CA MET A 194 2.13 10.17 23.37
C MET A 194 1.30 9.73 24.58
N ARG A 195 1.93 9.31 25.68
CA ARG A 195 1.24 8.93 26.92
C ARG A 195 0.43 10.09 27.48
N ARG A 196 1.04 11.28 27.60
CA ARG A 196 0.37 12.50 28.07
C ARG A 196 -0.79 12.90 27.14
N TYR A 197 -0.61 12.76 25.83
CA TYR A 197 -1.70 13.00 24.88
C TYR A 197 -2.87 12.02 25.04
N PHE A 198 -2.61 10.72 25.22
CA PHE A 198 -3.69 9.77 25.41
C PHE A 198 -4.37 9.92 26.78
N GLN A 199 -3.68 10.43 27.80
CA GLN A 199 -4.31 10.85 29.05
C GLN A 199 -5.25 12.05 28.83
N TYR A 200 -4.80 13.05 28.05
CA TYR A 200 -5.66 14.15 27.59
C TYR A 200 -6.89 13.61 26.84
N GLN A 201 -6.69 12.73 25.87
CA GLN A 201 -7.77 12.15 25.07
C GLN A 201 -8.74 11.38 25.97
N MET A 202 -8.26 10.49 26.85
CA MET A 202 -9.09 9.75 27.80
C MET A 202 -9.98 10.67 28.66
N LYS A 203 -9.43 11.79 29.13
CA LYS A 203 -10.18 12.77 29.93
C LYS A 203 -11.29 13.46 29.14
N ASN A 204 -11.10 13.68 27.84
CA ASN A 204 -11.99 14.52 27.02
C ASN A 204 -12.92 13.74 26.08
N ILE A 205 -12.59 12.51 25.69
CA ILE A 205 -13.23 11.77 24.59
C ILE A 205 -14.71 11.43 24.84
N LYS A 206 -15.17 11.44 26.09
CA LYS A 206 -16.58 11.26 26.43
C LYS A 206 -17.42 12.51 26.17
N GLU A 207 -16.87 13.69 26.47
CA GLU A 207 -17.54 14.98 26.25
C GLU A 207 -17.34 15.49 24.83
N LYS A 208 -16.21 15.12 24.21
CA LYS A 208 -15.82 15.49 22.85
C LYS A 208 -15.56 14.20 22.05
N PRO A 209 -16.62 13.47 21.66
CA PRO A 209 -16.49 12.24 20.90
C PRO A 209 -15.74 12.47 19.57
N LEU A 210 -15.35 11.38 18.89
CA LEU A 210 -14.57 11.45 17.65
C LEU A 210 -15.21 12.34 16.57
N ASP A 211 -16.52 12.42 16.47
CA ASP A 211 -17.23 13.27 15.51
C ASP A 211 -17.57 14.68 16.02
N TYR A 212 -17.07 15.09 17.20
CA TYR A 212 -17.39 16.38 17.82
C TYR A 212 -17.02 17.58 16.94
N TRP A 213 -15.82 17.58 16.33
CA TRP A 213 -15.41 18.65 15.40
C TRP A 213 -15.66 18.30 13.94
N THR A 214 -15.29 17.08 13.52
CA THR A 214 -15.49 16.62 12.15
C THR A 214 -15.82 15.13 12.12
N HIS A 215 -16.59 14.71 11.11
CA HIS A 215 -16.89 13.29 10.89
C HIS A 215 -15.66 12.48 10.43
N TRP A 216 -14.55 13.14 10.06
CA TRP A 216 -13.33 12.50 9.56
C TRP A 216 -12.67 11.65 10.64
N ALA A 217 -12.55 12.18 11.86
CA ALA A 217 -11.98 11.47 12.99
C ALA A 217 -12.77 10.19 13.33
N LYS A 218 -14.11 10.25 13.30
CA LYS A 218 -14.95 9.05 13.44
C LYS A 218 -14.71 8.01 12.35
N SER A 219 -14.57 8.45 11.10
CA SER A 219 -14.34 7.54 9.97
C SER A 219 -12.94 6.90 10.02
N ARG A 220 -11.96 7.58 10.63
CA ARG A 220 -10.54 7.23 10.61
C ARG A 220 -9.98 6.80 11.98
N GLY A 221 -10.85 6.56 12.97
CA GLY A 221 -10.45 6.21 14.35
C GLY A 221 -9.60 4.94 14.47
N GLY A 222 -9.56 4.08 13.44
CA GLY A 222 -8.62 2.96 13.34
C GLY A 222 -7.14 3.40 13.39
N GLU A 223 -6.79 4.58 12.87
CA GLU A 223 -5.42 5.13 12.97
C GLU A 223 -5.06 5.47 14.43
N ASN A 224 -6.03 6.02 15.15
CA ASN A 224 -5.89 6.34 16.57
C ASN A 224 -5.74 5.05 17.39
N LEU A 225 -6.55 4.04 17.09
CA LEU A 225 -6.51 2.74 17.76
C LEU A 225 -5.16 2.03 17.56
N ALA A 226 -4.63 2.04 16.34
CA ALA A 226 -3.31 1.49 16.04
C ALA A 226 -2.21 2.18 16.86
N SER A 227 -2.27 3.51 16.97
CA SER A 227 -1.32 4.31 17.76
C SER A 227 -1.39 4.04 19.26
N ILE A 228 -2.59 3.78 19.78
CA ILE A 228 -2.82 3.39 21.18
C ILE A 228 -2.18 2.03 21.46
N TYR A 229 -2.39 1.04 20.60
CA TYR A 229 -1.81 -0.30 20.75
C TYR A 229 -0.29 -0.29 20.61
N TRP A 230 0.23 0.50 19.68
CA TRP A 230 1.68 0.71 19.60
C TRP A 230 2.25 1.20 20.94
N LEU A 231 1.69 2.28 21.51
CA LEU A 231 2.19 2.79 22.79
C LEU A 231 2.01 1.78 23.93
N TYR A 232 0.89 1.04 23.93
CA TYR A 232 0.65 -0.02 24.92
C TYR A 232 1.73 -1.10 24.88
N ASN A 233 2.20 -1.49 23.70
CA ASN A 233 3.28 -2.47 23.58
C ASN A 233 4.57 -1.97 24.25
N HIS A 234 4.88 -0.67 24.11
CA HIS A 234 6.03 -0.05 24.75
C HIS A 234 5.87 0.12 26.27
N THR A 235 4.74 0.63 26.76
CA THR A 235 4.61 1.03 28.18
C THR A 235 3.87 0.01 29.03
N GLY A 236 2.85 -0.65 28.49
CA GLY A 236 1.90 -1.52 29.20
C GLY A 236 0.91 -0.79 30.09
N ASP A 237 0.74 0.53 29.90
CA ASP A 237 -0.24 1.29 30.65
C ASP A 237 -1.67 0.80 30.38
N ALA A 238 -2.33 0.25 31.40
CA ALA A 238 -3.63 -0.40 31.24
C ALA A 238 -4.73 0.55 30.70
N PHE A 239 -4.66 1.84 31.03
CA PHE A 239 -5.65 2.83 30.58
C PHE A 239 -5.69 2.96 29.04
N LEU A 240 -4.61 2.60 28.34
CA LEU A 240 -4.56 2.63 26.88
C LEU A 240 -5.51 1.59 26.28
N LEU A 241 -5.67 0.42 26.91
CA LEU A 241 -6.62 -0.59 26.44
C LEU A 241 -8.07 -0.12 26.63
N ASP A 242 -8.35 0.54 27.76
CA ASP A 242 -9.67 1.13 28.01
C ASP A 242 -9.97 2.27 27.02
N LEU A 243 -8.98 3.10 26.72
CA LEU A 243 -9.11 4.12 25.67
C LEU A 243 -9.36 3.47 24.31
N GLY A 244 -8.62 2.39 23.99
CA GLY A 244 -8.77 1.65 22.74
C GLY A 244 -10.19 1.13 22.53
N LYS A 245 -10.86 0.64 23.59
CA LYS A 245 -12.28 0.25 23.53
C LYS A 245 -13.19 1.43 23.17
N ILE A 246 -13.02 2.56 23.86
CA ILE A 246 -13.82 3.77 23.62
C ILE A 246 -13.62 4.25 22.18
N ILE A 247 -12.37 4.29 21.71
CA ILE A 247 -12.05 4.68 20.34
C ILE A 247 -12.68 3.71 19.34
N PHE A 248 -12.60 2.39 19.57
CA PHE A 248 -13.26 1.41 18.71
C PHE A 248 -14.77 1.63 18.65
N GLU A 249 -15.44 1.81 19.79
CA GLU A 249 -16.88 2.04 19.89
C GLU A 249 -17.33 3.34 19.22
N GLN A 250 -16.52 4.40 19.30
CA GLN A 250 -16.81 5.69 18.66
C GLN A 250 -16.43 5.72 17.17
N THR A 251 -15.55 4.82 16.73
CA THR A 251 -15.15 4.71 15.32
C THR A 251 -16.34 4.24 14.50
N LEU A 252 -16.42 4.71 13.26
CA LEU A 252 -17.37 4.19 12.28
C LEU A 252 -17.23 2.67 12.18
N ASP A 253 -18.34 1.93 12.33
CA ASP A 253 -18.32 0.47 12.31
C ASP A 253 -18.03 -0.09 10.90
N TRP A 254 -16.73 -0.16 10.59
CA TRP A 254 -16.22 -0.72 9.34
C TRP A 254 -16.53 -2.21 9.21
N THR A 255 -16.58 -2.94 10.33
CA THR A 255 -16.89 -4.38 10.36
C THR A 255 -18.30 -4.62 9.83
N GLN A 256 -19.30 -3.96 10.43
CA GLN A 256 -20.69 -4.07 9.99
C GLN A 256 -20.86 -3.54 8.56
N ARG A 257 -20.17 -2.46 8.20
CA ARG A 257 -20.17 -1.92 6.84
C ARG A 257 -19.74 -2.98 5.82
N PHE A 258 -18.60 -3.63 6.03
CA PHE A 258 -18.11 -4.69 5.13
C PHE A 258 -19.02 -5.92 5.12
N GLU A 259 -19.67 -6.24 6.25
CA GLU A 259 -20.64 -7.34 6.33
C GLU A 259 -21.98 -7.02 5.64
N SER A 260 -22.33 -5.74 5.43
CA SER A 260 -23.61 -5.31 4.86
C SER A 260 -23.91 -5.89 3.47
N ALA A 261 -25.19 -6.09 3.17
CA ALA A 261 -25.65 -6.87 2.01
C ALA A 261 -25.65 -6.12 0.67
N ASN A 262 -25.73 -4.78 0.67
CA ASN A 262 -25.92 -3.98 -0.56
C ASN A 262 -24.73 -3.06 -0.90
N PRO A 263 -23.58 -3.59 -1.35
CA PRO A 263 -22.43 -2.77 -1.72
C PRO A 263 -22.63 -1.79 -2.86
N GLN A 264 -23.65 -1.99 -3.71
CA GLN A 264 -23.88 -1.13 -4.88
C GLN A 264 -24.41 0.26 -4.49
N ASP A 265 -25.00 0.38 -3.31
CA ASP A 265 -25.52 1.64 -2.76
C ASP A 265 -24.47 2.36 -1.90
N TRP A 266 -23.25 1.80 -1.81
CA TRP A 266 -22.18 2.41 -1.03
C TRP A 266 -21.69 3.69 -1.70
N ASN A 267 -22.12 4.82 -1.16
CA ASN A 267 -21.58 6.13 -1.50
C ASN A 267 -20.47 6.52 -0.52
N TRP A 268 -19.55 5.59 -0.23
CA TRP A 268 -18.50 5.80 0.77
C TRP A 268 -17.32 6.55 0.19
N HIS A 269 -16.69 7.37 1.01
CA HIS A 269 -15.46 8.06 0.62
C HIS A 269 -14.32 7.07 0.40
N GLY A 270 -13.63 7.15 -0.75
CA GLY A 270 -12.58 6.21 -1.16
C GLY A 270 -11.43 6.14 -0.16
N VAL A 271 -10.89 7.30 0.23
CA VAL A 271 -9.81 7.39 1.23
C VAL A 271 -10.24 6.85 2.60
N ASN A 272 -11.41 7.25 3.12
CA ASN A 272 -11.89 6.72 4.39
C ASN A 272 -12.06 5.19 4.33
N THR A 273 -12.52 4.66 3.20
CA THR A 273 -12.62 3.21 2.98
C THR A 273 -11.24 2.57 3.02
N ALA A 274 -10.26 3.15 2.34
CA ALA A 274 -8.88 2.66 2.32
C ALA A 274 -8.25 2.59 3.71
N MET A 275 -8.48 3.61 4.55
CA MET A 275 -8.03 3.65 5.95
C MET A 275 -8.85 2.70 6.84
N GLY A 276 -10.15 2.59 6.57
CA GLY A 276 -11.08 1.72 7.30
C GLY A 276 -10.82 0.23 7.13
N ILE A 277 -10.20 -0.19 6.02
CA ILE A 277 -9.85 -1.60 5.75
C ILE A 277 -9.09 -2.25 6.91
N LYS A 278 -8.10 -1.57 7.49
CA LYS A 278 -7.31 -2.15 8.59
C LYS A 278 -8.03 -2.09 9.94
N GLN A 279 -9.07 -1.29 10.11
CA GLN A 279 -9.66 -1.02 11.42
C GLN A 279 -10.17 -2.30 12.13
N PRO A 280 -10.90 -3.22 11.46
CA PRO A 280 -11.28 -4.49 12.07
C PRO A 280 -10.06 -5.32 12.46
N GLY A 281 -9.03 -5.41 11.59
CA GLY A 281 -7.81 -6.16 11.89
C GLY A 281 -6.98 -5.59 13.03
N VAL A 282 -6.93 -4.26 13.18
CA VAL A 282 -6.31 -3.63 14.34
C VAL A 282 -7.04 -4.06 15.62
N TRP A 283 -8.37 -4.01 15.63
CA TRP A 283 -9.19 -4.42 16.76
C TRP A 283 -9.16 -5.92 17.08
N TYR A 284 -8.94 -6.77 16.07
CA TYR A 284 -8.71 -8.21 16.27
C TYR A 284 -7.60 -8.48 17.28
N GLN A 285 -6.54 -7.65 17.31
CA GLN A 285 -5.46 -7.80 18.28
C GLN A 285 -5.99 -7.80 19.73
N TYR A 286 -6.98 -6.97 20.06
CA TYR A 286 -7.56 -6.94 21.40
C TYR A 286 -8.70 -7.94 21.59
N SER A 287 -9.63 -8.00 20.64
CA SER A 287 -10.85 -8.81 20.75
C SER A 287 -10.61 -10.31 20.59
N LYS A 288 -9.55 -10.71 19.88
CA LYS A 288 -9.21 -12.09 19.53
C LYS A 288 -10.29 -12.81 18.71
N ASP A 289 -11.24 -12.06 18.16
CA ASP A 289 -12.36 -12.59 17.38
C ASP A 289 -12.01 -12.57 15.88
N GLU A 290 -11.80 -13.77 15.33
CA GLU A 290 -11.52 -14.02 13.91
C GLU A 290 -12.55 -13.40 12.94
N ARG A 291 -13.77 -13.10 13.43
CA ARG A 291 -14.77 -12.35 12.65
C ARG A 291 -14.19 -11.07 12.07
N TYR A 292 -13.36 -10.34 12.82
CA TYR A 292 -12.81 -9.07 12.37
C TYR A 292 -11.82 -9.23 11.21
N LEU A 293 -10.98 -10.28 11.22
CA LEU A 293 -10.12 -10.59 10.08
C LEU A 293 -10.95 -11.00 8.85
N LYS A 294 -11.99 -11.81 9.04
CA LYS A 294 -12.91 -12.22 7.98
C LYS A 294 -13.67 -11.03 7.37
N ALA A 295 -14.05 -10.04 8.18
CA ALA A 295 -14.73 -8.84 7.73
C ALA A 295 -13.85 -8.01 6.77
N VAL A 296 -12.54 -7.93 7.03
CA VAL A 296 -11.59 -7.26 6.11
C VAL A 296 -11.60 -7.92 4.74
N LYS A 297 -11.41 -9.25 4.68
CA LYS A 297 -11.44 -10.01 3.41
C LYS A 297 -12.77 -9.82 2.66
N THR A 298 -13.88 -10.00 3.38
CA THR A 298 -15.23 -9.81 2.84
C THR A 298 -15.42 -8.39 2.28
N GLY A 299 -14.89 -7.38 2.97
CA GLY A 299 -14.92 -5.99 2.53
C GLY A 299 -14.15 -5.77 1.23
N ILE A 300 -12.91 -6.25 1.15
CA ILE A 300 -12.08 -6.16 -0.06
C ILE A 300 -12.75 -6.85 -1.24
N GLU A 301 -13.23 -8.09 -1.06
CA GLU A 301 -13.93 -8.85 -2.11
C GLU A 301 -15.15 -8.08 -2.65
N LYS A 302 -15.98 -7.52 -1.77
CA LYS A 302 -17.16 -6.73 -2.16
C LYS A 302 -16.76 -5.43 -2.86
N LEU A 303 -15.77 -4.70 -2.34
CA LEU A 303 -15.25 -3.49 -2.98
C LEU A 303 -14.75 -3.79 -4.38
N MET A 304 -13.96 -4.85 -4.56
CA MET A 304 -13.44 -5.23 -5.87
C MET A 304 -14.54 -5.71 -6.81
N LYS A 305 -15.52 -6.47 -6.31
CA LYS A 305 -16.66 -6.94 -7.12
C LYS A 305 -17.54 -5.82 -7.67
N HIS A 306 -17.68 -4.72 -6.93
CA HIS A 306 -18.65 -3.65 -7.23
C HIS A 306 -18.03 -2.33 -7.69
N HIS A 307 -16.78 -2.07 -7.32
CA HIS A 307 -16.05 -0.83 -7.61
C HIS A 307 -14.62 -1.09 -8.11
N GLY A 308 -14.18 -2.34 -8.14
CA GLY A 308 -12.80 -2.71 -8.44
C GLY A 308 -12.31 -2.29 -9.82
N GLN A 309 -11.04 -1.91 -9.86
CA GLN A 309 -10.28 -1.57 -11.04
C GLN A 309 -9.08 -2.51 -11.16
N VAL A 310 -8.60 -2.69 -12.39
CA VAL A 310 -7.58 -3.69 -12.72
C VAL A 310 -6.28 -3.54 -11.94
N TYR A 311 -5.92 -2.33 -11.54
CA TYR A 311 -4.69 -2.05 -10.79
C TYR A 311 -4.78 -2.38 -9.28
N GLY A 312 -5.83 -3.07 -8.83
CA GLY A 312 -5.86 -3.72 -7.51
C GLY A 312 -6.60 -2.98 -6.39
N LEU A 313 -7.27 -1.87 -6.70
CA LEU A 313 -8.18 -1.17 -5.78
C LEU A 313 -9.42 -0.66 -6.52
N TRP A 314 -10.32 0.00 -5.80
CA TRP A 314 -11.59 0.48 -6.32
C TRP A 314 -11.51 1.89 -6.92
N ALA A 315 -12.43 2.16 -7.86
CA ALA A 315 -12.71 3.53 -8.30
C ALA A 315 -13.52 4.30 -7.28
N ALA A 316 -13.06 5.51 -6.99
CA ALA A 316 -13.74 6.50 -6.19
C ALA A 316 -13.45 7.90 -6.74
N ASP A 317 -14.50 8.56 -7.24
CA ASP A 317 -14.52 9.97 -7.63
C ASP A 317 -14.70 10.82 -6.36
N GLU A 318 -13.77 10.67 -5.40
CA GLU A 318 -13.93 10.80 -3.93
C GLU A 318 -14.91 9.82 -3.30
N LEU A 319 -16.05 9.57 -3.94
CA LEU A 319 -17.04 8.58 -3.52
C LEU A 319 -16.96 7.36 -4.43
N LEU A 320 -17.15 6.16 -3.87
CA LEU A 320 -17.16 4.91 -4.61
C LEU A 320 -18.05 4.98 -5.88
N ALA A 321 -17.49 4.67 -7.05
CA ALA A 321 -18.07 5.10 -8.33
C ALA A 321 -18.35 3.98 -9.37
N GLY A 322 -18.53 2.75 -8.91
CA GLY A 322 -18.72 1.56 -9.76
C GLY A 322 -17.44 1.09 -10.48
N LYS A 323 -17.59 0.13 -11.40
CA LYS A 323 -16.47 -0.53 -12.10
C LYS A 323 -16.06 0.09 -13.44
N ASP A 324 -16.76 1.12 -13.90
CA ASP A 324 -16.48 1.70 -15.20
C ASP A 324 -15.02 2.20 -15.24
N PRO A 325 -14.17 1.78 -16.21
CA PRO A 325 -12.75 2.11 -16.23
C PRO A 325 -12.45 3.60 -16.44
N VAL A 326 -13.48 4.41 -16.70
CA VAL A 326 -13.39 5.86 -16.83
C VAL A 326 -13.57 6.61 -15.51
N ARG A 327 -13.80 5.87 -14.42
CA ARG A 327 -13.94 6.43 -13.07
C ARG A 327 -12.59 6.66 -12.42
N GLY A 328 -12.50 7.74 -11.67
CA GLY A 328 -11.30 8.21 -11.00
C GLY A 328 -10.93 7.37 -9.78
N THR A 329 -9.67 7.49 -9.38
CA THR A 329 -9.16 7.02 -8.10
C THR A 329 -8.16 8.02 -7.56
N GLU A 330 -8.45 8.57 -6.39
CA GLU A 330 -7.56 9.49 -5.69
C GLU A 330 -6.20 8.86 -5.39
N SER A 331 -5.12 9.64 -5.54
CA SER A 331 -3.78 9.24 -5.08
C SER A 331 -3.71 9.00 -3.57
N CYS A 332 -4.50 9.70 -2.75
CA CYS A 332 -4.69 9.40 -1.32
C CYS A 332 -5.20 7.97 -1.10
N THR A 333 -6.21 7.54 -1.85
CA THR A 333 -6.80 6.20 -1.70
C THR A 333 -5.76 5.13 -1.98
N VAL A 334 -4.87 5.35 -2.96
CA VAL A 334 -3.76 4.44 -3.28
C VAL A 334 -2.84 4.25 -2.08
N VAL A 335 -2.30 5.35 -1.52
CA VAL A 335 -1.27 5.24 -0.47
C VAL A 335 -1.83 4.82 0.88
N GLU A 336 -3.07 5.20 1.21
CA GLU A 336 -3.72 4.76 2.45
C GLU A 336 -4.12 3.28 2.37
N TYR A 337 -4.53 2.80 1.20
CA TYR A 337 -4.85 1.39 1.03
C TYR A 337 -3.59 0.53 1.11
N MET A 338 -2.48 0.97 0.50
CA MET A 338 -1.18 0.35 0.69
C MET A 338 -0.83 0.23 2.17
N PHE A 339 -0.94 1.32 2.94
CA PHE A 339 -0.63 1.29 4.37
C PHE A 339 -1.55 0.37 5.18
N SER A 340 -2.83 0.28 4.81
CA SER A 340 -3.76 -0.68 5.41
C SER A 340 -3.39 -2.14 5.07
N LEU A 341 -2.97 -2.44 3.84
CA LEU A 341 -2.52 -3.77 3.44
C LEU A 341 -1.21 -4.17 4.13
N GLU A 342 -0.27 -3.24 4.28
CA GLU A 342 0.96 -3.43 5.06
C GLU A 342 0.63 -3.79 6.52
N THR A 343 -0.31 -3.06 7.13
CA THR A 343 -0.79 -3.34 8.49
C THR A 343 -1.46 -4.72 8.59
N MET A 344 -2.33 -5.07 7.64
CA MET A 344 -3.01 -6.36 7.63
C MET A 344 -2.07 -7.54 7.39
N LEU A 345 -1.06 -7.37 6.54
CA LEU A 345 0.01 -8.35 6.31
C LEU A 345 0.81 -8.58 7.60
N GLN A 346 1.15 -7.52 8.33
CA GLN A 346 1.84 -7.63 9.61
C GLN A 346 1.00 -8.41 10.65
N ILE A 347 -0.27 -8.03 10.81
CA ILE A 347 -1.17 -8.61 11.82
C ILE A 347 -1.47 -10.08 11.53
N SER A 348 -1.93 -10.38 10.32
CA SER A 348 -2.47 -11.70 9.97
C SER A 348 -1.45 -12.66 9.39
N GLY A 349 -0.39 -12.13 8.76
CA GLY A 349 0.57 -12.92 7.99
C GLY A 349 0.01 -13.56 6.73
N ASP A 350 -1.19 -13.15 6.29
CA ASP A 350 -1.86 -13.67 5.11
C ASP A 350 -1.19 -13.15 3.83
N ALA A 351 -0.78 -14.08 2.97
CA ALA A 351 -0.05 -13.79 1.73
C ALA A 351 -0.87 -12.93 0.74
N GLU A 352 -2.20 -13.02 0.78
CA GLU A 352 -3.11 -12.29 -0.11
C GLU A 352 -2.92 -10.77 0.01
N TYR A 353 -2.72 -10.25 1.23
CA TYR A 353 -2.48 -8.82 1.43
C TYR A 353 -1.19 -8.34 0.76
N GLY A 354 -0.16 -9.20 0.70
CA GLY A 354 1.07 -8.93 -0.03
C GLY A 354 0.87 -8.92 -1.55
N ASP A 355 0.00 -9.79 -2.08
CA ASP A 355 -0.36 -9.79 -3.50
C ASP A 355 -1.12 -8.52 -3.91
N ILE A 356 -2.11 -8.12 -3.11
CA ILE A 356 -2.86 -6.88 -3.35
C ILE A 356 -1.93 -5.67 -3.23
N LEU A 357 -1.06 -5.63 -2.20
CA LEU A 357 -0.11 -4.55 -1.98
C LEU A 357 0.82 -4.36 -3.18
N GLU A 358 1.42 -5.44 -3.67
CA GLU A 358 2.29 -5.38 -4.86
C GLU A 358 1.51 -4.94 -6.10
N ARG A 359 0.29 -5.45 -6.30
CA ARG A 359 -0.58 -5.02 -7.42
C ARG A 359 -0.87 -3.53 -7.37
N VAL A 360 -1.17 -2.97 -6.19
CA VAL A 360 -1.42 -1.53 -6.04
C VAL A 360 -0.13 -0.71 -6.23
N ALA A 361 0.94 -1.07 -5.52
CA ALA A 361 2.19 -0.31 -5.48
C ALA A 361 2.94 -0.31 -6.83
N LEU A 362 2.88 -1.40 -7.58
CA LEU A 362 3.65 -1.56 -8.82
C LEU A 362 2.84 -1.16 -10.08
N ASN A 363 1.58 -0.77 -9.91
CA ASN A 363 0.72 -0.27 -10.98
C ASN A 363 0.21 1.14 -10.67
N ALA A 364 -0.65 1.30 -9.67
CA ALA A 364 -1.37 2.54 -9.41
C ALA A 364 -0.45 3.67 -8.88
N LEU A 365 0.51 3.36 -8.01
CA LEU A 365 1.39 4.35 -7.40
C LEU A 365 2.28 5.10 -8.41
N PRO A 366 3.08 4.44 -9.27
CA PRO A 366 3.89 5.14 -10.27
C PRO A 366 3.05 5.84 -11.34
N ALA A 367 1.82 5.37 -11.61
CA ALA A 367 0.97 5.90 -12.68
C ALA A 367 0.52 7.36 -12.45
N PHE A 368 0.18 7.75 -11.22
CA PHE A 368 -0.27 9.12 -10.91
C PHE A 368 0.88 10.13 -10.73
N LEU A 369 2.13 9.69 -10.72
CA LEU A 369 3.30 10.56 -10.57
C LEU A 369 3.88 10.95 -11.93
N LYS A 370 4.27 12.23 -12.07
CA LYS A 370 5.20 12.62 -13.14
C LYS A 370 6.54 11.89 -12.89
N PRO A 371 7.23 11.33 -13.90
CA PRO A 371 8.41 10.49 -13.67
C PRO A 371 9.55 11.12 -12.86
N GLY A 372 9.63 12.45 -12.82
CA GLY A 372 10.60 13.20 -12.01
C GLY A 372 10.12 13.56 -10.59
N HIS A 373 8.92 13.11 -10.18
CA HIS A 373 8.29 13.41 -8.89
C HIS A 373 8.06 14.92 -8.65
N THR A 374 7.90 15.70 -9.72
CA THR A 374 7.69 17.16 -9.65
C THR A 374 6.23 17.57 -9.87
N ALA A 375 5.34 16.62 -10.14
CA ALA A 375 3.91 16.84 -10.29
C ALA A 375 3.16 15.52 -10.07
N ARG A 376 1.89 15.60 -9.69
CA ARG A 376 1.03 14.44 -9.43
C ARG A 376 -0.37 14.65 -10.00
N GLN A 377 -1.09 13.57 -10.26
CA GLN A 377 -2.53 13.58 -10.56
C GLN A 377 -3.37 13.46 -9.29
N TYR A 378 -4.60 13.99 -9.34
CA TYR A 378 -5.60 13.74 -8.30
C TYR A 378 -6.28 12.40 -8.56
N TYR A 379 -7.00 12.29 -9.68
CA TYR A 379 -7.58 11.04 -10.15
C TYR A 379 -6.72 10.39 -11.22
N GLN A 380 -6.53 9.09 -11.10
CA GLN A 380 -6.12 8.24 -12.22
C GLN A 380 -7.27 7.34 -12.67
N LEU A 381 -7.30 7.01 -13.97
CA LEU A 381 -8.30 6.13 -14.57
C LEU A 381 -7.62 4.89 -15.16
N ALA A 382 -8.34 3.75 -15.19
CA ALA A 382 -7.86 2.53 -15.83
C ALA A 382 -7.75 2.70 -17.35
N ASN A 383 -8.74 3.37 -17.96
CA ASN A 383 -8.69 3.85 -19.34
C ASN A 383 -8.61 5.38 -19.31
N GLN A 384 -7.40 5.90 -19.54
CA GLN A 384 -7.06 7.32 -19.44
C GLN A 384 -6.39 7.76 -20.74
N VAL A 385 -7.15 8.29 -21.70
CA VAL A 385 -6.60 8.65 -23.01
C VAL A 385 -6.26 10.13 -23.14
N ILE A 386 -6.76 10.95 -22.20
CA ILE A 386 -6.51 12.39 -22.12
C ILE A 386 -6.34 12.74 -20.64
N CYS A 387 -5.45 13.69 -20.37
CA CYS A 387 -5.32 14.37 -19.09
C CYS A 387 -5.37 15.87 -19.37
N ASP A 388 -6.54 16.50 -19.27
CA ASP A 388 -6.74 17.90 -19.63
C ASP A 388 -7.48 18.66 -18.52
N ARG A 389 -7.66 19.97 -18.75
CA ARG A 389 -8.53 20.79 -17.92
C ARG A 389 -9.91 20.85 -18.57
N GLY A 390 -10.78 19.90 -18.24
CA GLY A 390 -12.07 19.73 -18.90
C GLY A 390 -13.18 19.26 -17.98
N TRP A 391 -14.43 19.41 -18.45
CA TRP A 391 -15.54 18.74 -17.82
C TRP A 391 -15.43 17.23 -18.07
N HIS A 392 -15.48 16.46 -16.98
CA HIS A 392 -15.56 15.01 -17.00
C HIS A 392 -16.69 14.53 -16.09
N ASN A 393 -17.14 13.31 -16.30
CA ASN A 393 -18.31 12.74 -15.61
C ASN A 393 -17.97 12.19 -14.21
N PHE A 394 -17.24 12.95 -13.39
CA PHE A 394 -16.93 12.58 -12.01
C PHE A 394 -18.02 13.05 -11.04
N SER A 395 -18.29 12.27 -9.98
CA SER A 395 -19.25 12.67 -8.94
C SER A 395 -18.79 13.87 -8.12
N THR A 396 -17.48 13.99 -7.87
CA THR A 396 -16.89 15.11 -7.13
C THR A 396 -15.86 15.85 -7.98
N LYS A 397 -15.95 17.19 -7.99
CA LYS A 397 -15.20 18.10 -8.85
C LYS A 397 -14.46 19.18 -8.06
N HIS A 398 -13.31 19.57 -8.60
CA HIS A 398 -12.30 20.48 -8.09
C HIS A 398 -11.81 21.44 -9.18
N GLY A 399 -12.76 22.13 -9.83
CA GLY A 399 -12.45 23.15 -10.84
C GLY A 399 -11.83 22.57 -12.13
N GLU A 400 -12.23 21.34 -12.48
CA GLU A 400 -11.87 20.68 -13.73
C GLU A 400 -10.37 20.40 -13.83
N THR A 401 -9.69 20.20 -12.69
CA THR A 401 -8.24 19.98 -12.62
C THR A 401 -7.87 18.56 -12.16
N GLU A 402 -8.84 17.66 -12.01
CA GLU A 402 -8.67 16.37 -11.34
C GLU A 402 -7.70 15.44 -12.09
N LEU A 403 -7.65 15.57 -13.43
CA LEU A 403 -6.77 14.77 -14.30
C LEU A 403 -5.45 15.45 -14.62
N LEU A 404 -5.25 16.70 -14.24
CA LEU A 404 -4.00 17.40 -14.52
C LEU A 404 -2.86 16.86 -13.65
N PHE A 405 -1.66 16.82 -14.21
CA PHE A 405 -0.45 16.67 -13.43
C PHE A 405 -0.03 18.05 -12.92
N GLY A 406 0.02 18.25 -11.61
CA GLY A 406 0.46 19.52 -11.04
C GLY A 406 0.68 19.46 -9.53
N LEU A 407 0.89 20.64 -8.95
CA LEU A 407 1.07 20.79 -7.50
C LEU A 407 -0.29 20.86 -6.78
N GLU A 408 -1.20 21.69 -7.27
CA GLU A 408 -2.50 21.96 -6.65
C GLU A 408 -3.68 21.48 -7.53
N THR A 409 -3.43 20.47 -8.36
CA THR A 409 -4.46 19.87 -9.22
C THR A 409 -5.39 18.97 -8.41
N GLY A 410 -6.70 19.16 -8.55
CA GLY A 410 -7.70 18.53 -7.68
C GLY A 410 -7.71 19.11 -6.26
N TYR A 411 -8.07 18.28 -5.26
CA TYR A 411 -8.03 18.70 -3.86
C TYR A 411 -6.62 18.56 -3.28
N GLY A 412 -6.22 19.49 -2.41
CA GLY A 412 -4.86 19.56 -1.86
C GLY A 412 -4.50 18.46 -0.85
N CYS A 413 -5.43 17.64 -0.37
CA CYS A 413 -5.10 16.55 0.56
C CYS A 413 -4.11 15.56 -0.08
N CYS A 414 -4.34 15.21 -1.35
CA CYS A 414 -3.46 14.33 -2.11
C CYS A 414 -2.07 14.91 -2.24
N THR A 415 -1.92 16.22 -2.47
CA THR A 415 -0.62 16.90 -2.55
C THR A 415 0.21 16.67 -1.30
N ALA A 416 -0.41 16.63 -0.12
CA ALA A 416 0.29 16.36 1.13
C ALA A 416 0.49 14.87 1.41
N ASN A 417 -0.48 14.02 1.04
CA ASN A 417 -0.54 12.66 1.58
C ASN A 417 0.26 11.62 0.79
N TYR A 418 0.36 11.74 -0.54
CA TYR A 418 0.92 10.66 -1.36
C TYR A 418 2.40 10.34 -1.05
N HIS A 419 3.10 11.27 -0.40
CA HIS A 419 4.52 11.17 -0.07
C HIS A 419 4.89 9.93 0.75
N GLN A 420 3.94 9.33 1.47
CA GLN A 420 4.17 8.12 2.25
C GLN A 420 4.34 6.84 1.43
N GLY A 421 3.88 6.80 0.16
CA GLY A 421 3.77 5.57 -0.63
C GLY A 421 5.06 4.75 -0.73
N TRP A 422 6.12 5.28 -1.37
CA TRP A 422 7.39 4.55 -1.51
C TRP A 422 8.15 4.35 -0.19
N PRO A 423 8.23 5.36 0.72
CA PRO A 423 8.90 5.17 2.00
C PRO A 423 8.29 4.03 2.84
N LYS A 424 6.95 3.95 2.91
CA LYS A 424 6.28 2.88 3.67
C LYS A 424 6.36 1.53 2.96
N TYR A 425 6.32 1.50 1.63
CA TYR A 425 6.59 0.28 0.87
C TYR A 425 7.97 -0.31 1.22
N VAL A 426 9.01 0.54 1.35
CA VAL A 426 10.36 0.11 1.78
C VAL A 426 10.38 -0.44 3.21
N MET A 427 9.66 0.20 4.14
CA MET A 427 9.57 -0.26 5.54
C MET A 427 8.97 -1.66 5.66
N ASN A 428 8.18 -2.08 4.67
CA ASN A 428 7.37 -3.29 4.69
C ASN A 428 7.87 -4.38 3.73
N LEU A 429 9.09 -4.26 3.17
CA LEU A 429 9.73 -5.32 2.38
C LEU A 429 10.11 -6.53 3.24
N TRP A 430 10.63 -6.25 4.44
CA TRP A 430 11.20 -7.23 5.34
C TRP A 430 10.63 -7.11 6.75
N TYR A 431 10.48 -8.24 7.43
CA TYR A 431 9.99 -8.30 8.81
C TYR A 431 10.83 -9.26 9.66
N ALA A 432 10.87 -9.02 10.96
CA ALA A 432 11.23 -10.05 11.92
C ALA A 432 10.06 -11.01 12.13
N THR A 433 10.36 -12.22 12.59
CA THR A 433 9.36 -13.27 12.81
C THR A 433 9.33 -13.69 14.28
N GLN A 434 8.21 -14.22 14.77
CA GLN A 434 8.08 -14.70 16.15
C GLN A 434 9.12 -15.78 16.50
N ASP A 435 9.41 -16.66 15.54
CA ASP A 435 10.42 -17.71 15.64
C ASP A 435 11.88 -17.23 15.50
N ASN A 436 12.15 -15.94 15.83
CA ASN A 436 13.46 -15.29 15.81
C ASN A 436 14.19 -15.40 14.46
N GLY A 437 13.43 -15.36 13.37
CA GLY A 437 13.90 -15.39 12.01
C GLY A 437 13.73 -14.07 11.27
N LEU A 438 13.74 -14.17 9.94
CA LEU A 438 13.61 -13.05 9.01
C LEU A 438 12.62 -13.43 7.91
N ALA A 439 11.77 -12.50 7.51
CA ALA A 439 10.78 -12.69 6.45
C ALA A 439 10.99 -11.66 5.33
N ALA A 440 10.98 -12.11 4.08
CA ALA A 440 10.82 -11.26 2.90
C ALA A 440 9.42 -11.49 2.33
N LEU A 441 8.54 -10.51 2.55
CA LEU A 441 7.10 -10.63 2.23
C LEU A 441 6.67 -9.73 1.08
N VAL A 442 7.45 -8.69 0.75
CA VAL A 442 7.19 -7.83 -0.42
C VAL A 442 8.52 -7.66 -1.14
N TYR A 443 8.52 -7.84 -2.46
CA TYR A 443 9.77 -7.98 -3.21
C TYR A 443 10.16 -6.70 -3.94
N ALA A 444 11.41 -6.29 -3.76
CA ALA A 444 12.07 -5.20 -4.46
C ALA A 444 13.58 -5.19 -4.14
N PRO A 445 14.45 -4.68 -5.05
CA PRO A 445 15.87 -4.60 -4.79
C PRO A 445 16.16 -3.85 -3.47
N SER A 446 16.79 -4.52 -2.51
CA SER A 446 16.95 -4.03 -1.15
C SER A 446 18.13 -4.66 -0.40
N GLU A 447 18.53 -4.09 0.74
CA GLU A 447 19.47 -4.67 1.70
C GLU A 447 18.86 -4.52 3.10
N VAL A 448 18.79 -5.60 3.87
CA VAL A 448 18.31 -5.60 5.25
C VAL A 448 19.43 -5.95 6.21
N THR A 449 19.56 -5.19 7.29
CA THR A 449 20.34 -5.57 8.48
C THR A 449 19.40 -5.73 9.66
N ALA A 450 19.38 -6.93 10.25
CA ALA A 450 18.47 -7.30 11.32
C ALA A 450 19.14 -8.26 12.32
N ARG A 451 18.53 -8.43 13.49
CA ARG A 451 18.91 -9.37 14.54
C ARG A 451 18.01 -10.60 14.46
N VAL A 452 18.62 -11.77 14.53
CA VAL A 452 17.94 -13.09 14.45
C VAL A 452 18.49 -14.02 15.52
N ALA A 453 17.84 -15.16 15.72
CA ALA A 453 18.12 -16.10 16.81
C ALA A 453 18.24 -15.36 18.15
N ASP A 454 19.32 -15.58 18.90
CA ASP A 454 19.62 -14.87 20.14
C ASP A 454 20.53 -13.67 19.86
N ASN A 455 19.94 -12.55 19.43
CA ASN A 455 20.60 -11.26 19.25
C ASN A 455 21.76 -11.23 18.22
N VAL A 456 21.75 -12.12 17.23
CA VAL A 456 22.79 -12.21 16.21
C VAL A 456 22.46 -11.31 15.02
N GLU A 457 23.30 -10.32 14.75
CA GLU A 457 23.14 -9.45 13.59
C GLU A 457 23.52 -10.17 12.29
N VAL A 458 22.61 -10.10 11.31
CA VAL A 458 22.80 -10.60 9.93
C VAL A 458 22.50 -9.51 8.92
N THR A 459 23.11 -9.60 7.74
CA THR A 459 22.79 -8.74 6.59
C THR A 459 22.50 -9.59 5.37
N PHE A 460 21.34 -9.35 4.75
CA PHE A 460 20.95 -9.95 3.47
C PHE A 460 20.76 -8.86 2.41
N VAL A 461 21.18 -9.17 1.18
CA VAL A 461 20.92 -8.35 0.00
C VAL A 461 19.90 -9.07 -0.86
N GLU A 462 18.79 -8.41 -1.16
CA GLU A 462 17.84 -8.81 -2.20
C GLU A 462 18.30 -8.24 -3.55
N GLU A 463 18.95 -9.08 -4.35
CA GLU A 463 19.33 -8.78 -5.72
C GLU A 463 18.24 -9.28 -6.66
N THR A 464 17.48 -8.34 -7.23
CA THR A 464 16.40 -8.67 -8.15
C THR A 464 16.04 -7.52 -9.08
N ASP A 465 15.55 -7.89 -10.26
CA ASP A 465 14.86 -7.01 -11.22
C ASP A 465 13.33 -7.14 -11.10
N TYR A 466 12.82 -7.77 -10.04
CA TYR A 466 11.41 -7.79 -9.69
C TYR A 466 10.87 -6.35 -9.60
N PRO A 467 9.66 -6.06 -10.13
CA PRO A 467 8.65 -7.00 -10.64
C PRO A 467 8.75 -7.37 -12.12
N PHE A 468 9.82 -6.97 -12.81
CA PHE A 468 9.94 -7.14 -14.26
C PHE A 468 10.51 -8.51 -14.67
N LYS A 469 11.17 -9.19 -13.73
CA LYS A 469 11.87 -10.46 -13.93
C LYS A 469 11.48 -11.45 -12.84
N GLU A 470 11.73 -12.72 -13.12
CA GLU A 470 11.19 -13.86 -12.37
C GLU A 470 12.08 -14.34 -11.21
N ARG A 471 13.31 -13.82 -11.07
CA ARG A 471 14.27 -14.30 -10.06
C ARG A 471 14.57 -13.27 -8.98
N ILE A 472 14.53 -13.71 -7.74
CA ILE A 472 14.86 -12.92 -6.56
C ILE A 472 15.94 -13.68 -5.78
N LYS A 473 17.12 -13.07 -5.61
CA LYS A 473 18.24 -13.66 -4.88
C LYS A 473 18.43 -12.94 -3.55
N PHE A 474 18.43 -13.68 -2.46
CA PHE A 474 18.78 -13.21 -1.13
C PHE A 474 20.17 -13.72 -0.76
N ILE A 475 21.14 -12.82 -0.76
CA ILE A 475 22.55 -13.12 -0.54
C ILE A 475 22.90 -12.78 0.91
N CYS A 476 23.36 -13.75 1.69
CA CYS A 476 23.84 -13.53 3.04
C CYS A 476 25.20 -12.81 2.99
N LYS A 477 25.19 -11.49 3.16
CA LYS A 477 26.38 -10.63 3.11
C LYS A 477 27.18 -10.66 4.41
N LYS A 478 26.49 -10.78 5.55
CA LYS A 478 27.08 -10.81 6.90
C LYS A 478 26.34 -11.84 7.75
N SER A 479 27.07 -12.83 8.27
CA SER A 479 26.62 -13.78 9.29
C SER A 479 27.81 -14.56 9.83
N ASN A 480 27.83 -14.83 11.14
CA ASN A 480 28.82 -15.70 11.79
C ASN A 480 28.42 -17.18 11.76
N GLY A 481 27.43 -17.56 10.95
CA GLY A 481 26.95 -18.94 10.88
C GLY A 481 25.93 -19.23 11.97
N VAL A 482 24.71 -18.68 11.85
CA VAL A 482 23.62 -18.83 12.82
C VAL A 482 22.44 -19.56 12.18
N ALA A 483 21.73 -20.38 12.97
CA ALA A 483 20.53 -21.09 12.52
C ALA A 483 19.29 -20.27 12.85
N PHE A 484 18.45 -20.02 11.85
CA PHE A 484 17.16 -19.34 12.00
C PHE A 484 16.27 -19.63 10.77
N PRO A 485 14.94 -19.52 10.90
CA PRO A 485 14.02 -19.66 9.78
C PRO A 485 14.00 -18.41 8.89
N PHE A 486 14.04 -18.60 7.59
CA PHE A 486 13.83 -17.55 6.59
C PHE A 486 12.46 -17.76 5.93
N HIS A 487 11.54 -16.81 6.08
CA HIS A 487 10.19 -16.88 5.53
C HIS A 487 10.11 -16.14 4.19
N LEU A 488 9.47 -16.77 3.21
CA LEU A 488 9.26 -16.22 1.87
C LEU A 488 7.77 -16.28 1.53
N ARG A 489 7.18 -15.17 1.10
CA ARG A 489 5.83 -15.16 0.52
C ARG A 489 5.85 -15.77 -0.87
N ILE A 490 4.91 -16.67 -1.14
CA ILE A 490 4.68 -17.20 -2.49
C ILE A 490 3.44 -16.53 -3.03
N PRO A 491 3.57 -15.66 -4.05
CA PRO A 491 2.41 -14.98 -4.63
C PRO A 491 1.36 -15.97 -5.11
N GLU A 492 0.08 -15.68 -4.86
CA GLU A 492 -1.07 -16.48 -5.33
C GLU A 492 -1.03 -16.66 -6.85
N TRP A 493 -0.51 -15.65 -7.54
CA TRP A 493 -0.45 -15.62 -8.99
C TRP A 493 0.58 -16.61 -9.60
N CYS A 494 1.43 -17.24 -8.78
CA CYS A 494 2.55 -18.08 -9.22
C CYS A 494 2.36 -19.56 -8.87
N ASP A 495 1.84 -20.35 -9.82
CA ASP A 495 1.55 -21.78 -9.61
C ASP A 495 2.79 -22.68 -9.42
N ASN A 496 3.95 -22.26 -9.92
CA ASN A 496 5.13 -23.11 -10.06
C ASN A 496 6.39 -22.47 -9.45
N ALA A 497 6.25 -21.86 -8.27
CA ALA A 497 7.37 -21.30 -7.55
C ALA A 497 8.42 -22.37 -7.21
N VAL A 498 9.70 -22.01 -7.28
CA VAL A 498 10.81 -22.88 -6.88
C VAL A 498 11.76 -22.11 -5.98
N VAL A 499 12.08 -22.71 -4.84
CA VAL A 499 13.07 -22.19 -3.89
C VAL A 499 14.37 -22.96 -4.06
N PHE A 500 15.48 -22.24 -4.18
CA PHE A 500 16.82 -22.81 -4.24
C PHE A 500 17.66 -22.33 -3.07
N VAL A 501 18.55 -23.19 -2.59
CA VAL A 501 19.60 -22.84 -1.64
C VAL A 501 20.94 -23.24 -2.23
N ASN A 502 21.84 -22.28 -2.42
CA ASN A 502 23.15 -22.46 -3.03
C ASN A 502 23.09 -23.24 -4.36
N GLY A 503 22.12 -22.88 -5.21
CA GLY A 503 21.91 -23.47 -6.54
C GLY A 503 21.19 -24.84 -6.55
N LYS A 504 20.84 -25.40 -5.39
CA LYS A 504 20.10 -26.67 -5.28
C LYS A 504 18.63 -26.42 -4.95
N VAL A 505 17.72 -27.15 -5.59
CA VAL A 505 16.29 -27.08 -5.28
C VAL A 505 16.08 -27.45 -3.80
N TYR A 506 15.50 -26.53 -3.05
CA TYR A 506 15.08 -26.74 -1.66
C TYR A 506 13.63 -27.20 -1.59
N GLY A 507 12.74 -26.59 -2.40
CA GLY A 507 11.33 -26.95 -2.42
C GLY A 507 10.53 -26.26 -3.53
N LYS A 508 9.30 -26.71 -3.71
CA LYS A 508 8.31 -26.15 -4.65
C LYS A 508 7.04 -25.80 -3.85
N PRO A 509 7.02 -24.63 -3.19
CA PRO A 509 5.94 -24.27 -2.29
C PRO A 509 4.66 -23.95 -3.07
N GLN A 510 3.52 -24.03 -2.39
CA GLN A 510 2.20 -23.75 -2.96
C GLN A 510 2.00 -22.24 -3.18
N ALA A 511 1.28 -21.86 -4.23
CA ALA A 511 0.81 -20.49 -4.44
C ALA A 511 0.00 -19.97 -3.24
N GLY A 512 0.13 -18.67 -2.93
CA GLY A 512 -0.62 -18.02 -1.84
C GLY A 512 -0.19 -18.46 -0.44
N SER A 513 1.00 -19.05 -0.29
CA SER A 513 1.52 -19.54 0.99
C SER A 513 2.73 -18.75 1.47
N ILE A 514 3.10 -18.92 2.75
CA ILE A 514 4.42 -18.53 3.25
C ILE A 514 5.25 -19.80 3.41
N THR A 515 6.38 -19.89 2.70
CA THR A 515 7.32 -21.01 2.86
C THR A 515 8.45 -20.63 3.82
N LYS A 516 8.83 -21.57 4.70
CA LYS A 516 9.93 -21.39 5.65
C LYS A 516 11.15 -22.22 5.23
N VAL A 517 12.32 -21.60 5.23
CA VAL A 517 13.62 -22.23 4.98
C VAL A 517 14.46 -22.15 6.25
N THR A 518 14.44 -23.22 7.04
CA THR A 518 15.19 -23.29 8.31
C THR A 518 16.54 -23.93 8.10
N ARG A 519 17.62 -23.15 8.27
CA ARG A 519 18.99 -23.65 8.18
C ARG A 519 19.98 -22.76 8.92
N ARG A 520 21.22 -23.22 8.99
CA ARG A 520 22.37 -22.38 9.37
C ARG A 520 22.82 -21.55 8.17
N TRP A 521 22.73 -20.24 8.30
CA TRP A 521 23.11 -19.26 7.28
C TRP A 521 24.50 -18.69 7.58
N LYS A 522 25.39 -18.73 6.59
CA LYS A 522 26.77 -18.21 6.63
C LYS A 522 26.95 -17.18 5.53
N LYS A 523 27.93 -16.28 5.70
CA LYS A 523 28.35 -15.35 4.65
C LYS A 523 28.57 -16.10 3.32
N GLY A 524 27.99 -15.58 2.24
CA GLY A 524 28.06 -16.14 0.89
C GLY A 524 26.96 -17.14 0.55
N ASP A 525 26.14 -17.59 1.52
CA ASP A 525 24.95 -18.38 1.22
C ASP A 525 23.97 -17.56 0.36
N VAL A 526 23.34 -18.24 -0.60
CA VAL A 526 22.32 -17.66 -1.49
C VAL A 526 21.04 -18.46 -1.36
N LEU A 527 19.97 -17.78 -0.97
CA LEU A 527 18.59 -18.24 -1.09
C LEU A 527 18.01 -17.60 -2.35
N GLU A 528 17.44 -18.38 -3.25
CA GLU A 528 16.85 -17.86 -4.48
C GLU A 528 15.41 -18.31 -4.60
N LEU A 529 14.54 -17.37 -4.94
CA LEU A 529 13.14 -17.61 -5.28
C LEU A 529 12.96 -17.38 -6.78
N TYR A 530 12.48 -18.41 -7.48
CA TYR A 530 12.09 -18.33 -8.87
C TYR A 530 10.57 -18.36 -8.98
N LEU A 531 10.00 -17.32 -9.59
CA LEU A 531 8.56 -17.10 -9.77
C LEU A 531 8.24 -17.00 -11.27
N PRO A 532 7.99 -18.13 -11.97
CA PRO A 532 7.58 -18.09 -13.37
C PRO A 532 6.37 -17.16 -13.59
N MET A 533 6.49 -16.22 -14.53
CA MET A 533 5.47 -15.21 -14.81
C MET A 533 4.81 -15.50 -16.16
N LYS A 534 3.68 -16.20 -16.13
CA LYS A 534 2.81 -16.40 -17.29
C LYS A 534 1.95 -15.17 -17.57
N ILE A 535 1.52 -15.03 -18.82
CA ILE A 535 0.49 -14.04 -19.17
C ILE A 535 -0.86 -14.58 -18.70
N ARG A 536 -1.64 -13.72 -18.04
CA ARG A 536 -3.02 -14.00 -17.68
C ARG A 536 -3.95 -12.94 -18.27
N ILE A 537 -5.18 -13.36 -18.53
CA ILE A 537 -6.27 -12.47 -18.88
C ILE A 537 -7.27 -12.45 -17.73
N SER A 538 -7.59 -11.25 -17.25
CA SER A 538 -8.69 -11.03 -16.32
C SER A 538 -9.80 -10.21 -16.97
N TYR A 539 -11.03 -10.38 -16.49
CA TYR A 539 -12.22 -9.75 -17.07
C TYR A 539 -12.83 -8.73 -16.11
N TRP A 540 -13.14 -7.55 -16.65
CA TRP A 540 -13.60 -6.39 -15.89
C TRP A 540 -14.94 -5.88 -16.44
N PHE A 541 -15.22 -4.59 -16.23
CA PHE A 541 -16.47 -3.95 -16.65
C PHE A 541 -16.79 -4.20 -18.12
N GLN A 542 -18.07 -4.50 -18.41
CA GLN A 542 -18.55 -4.90 -19.74
C GLN A 542 -17.76 -6.05 -20.39
N ARG A 543 -17.20 -6.95 -19.57
CA ARG A 543 -16.35 -8.09 -19.99
C ARG A 543 -15.09 -7.65 -20.76
N SER A 544 -14.63 -6.42 -20.55
CA SER A 544 -13.32 -6.00 -21.05
C SER A 544 -12.21 -6.88 -20.48
N ALA A 545 -11.19 -7.14 -21.30
CA ALA A 545 -10.04 -7.96 -20.95
C ALA A 545 -8.89 -7.06 -20.50
N ALA A 546 -8.18 -7.50 -19.46
CA ALA A 546 -6.91 -6.93 -19.06
C ALA A 546 -5.80 -7.97 -19.16
N VAL A 547 -4.60 -7.53 -19.54
CA VAL A 547 -3.42 -8.39 -19.69
C VAL A 547 -2.54 -8.23 -18.45
N GLU A 548 -2.19 -9.33 -17.80
CA GLU A 548 -1.38 -9.36 -16.58
C GLU A 548 -0.17 -10.29 -16.75
N ARG A 549 0.95 -9.95 -16.13
CA ARG A 549 2.12 -10.84 -16.00
C ARG A 549 2.81 -10.59 -14.66
N GLY A 550 2.87 -11.62 -13.81
CA GLY A 550 3.33 -11.46 -12.44
C GLY A 550 2.38 -10.54 -11.64
N PRO A 551 2.89 -9.56 -10.87
CA PRO A 551 2.08 -8.54 -10.21
C PRO A 551 1.72 -7.34 -11.12
N LEU A 552 2.22 -7.32 -12.37
CA LEU A 552 2.05 -6.19 -13.27
C LEU A 552 0.82 -6.34 -14.15
N VAL A 553 0.03 -5.27 -14.20
CA VAL A 553 -1.00 -5.04 -15.22
C VAL A 553 -0.34 -4.38 -16.41
N PHE A 554 -0.76 -4.75 -17.62
CA PHE A 554 -0.28 -4.16 -18.87
C PHE A 554 -1.36 -3.32 -19.53
N ALA A 555 -0.96 -2.21 -20.11
CA ALA A 555 -1.83 -1.26 -20.80
C ALA A 555 -1.23 -0.86 -22.15
N LEU A 556 -2.07 -0.40 -23.06
CA LEU A 556 -1.64 0.19 -24.33
C LEU A 556 -0.75 1.40 -24.05
N GLY A 557 0.51 1.33 -24.49
CA GLY A 557 1.41 2.47 -24.40
C GLY A 557 1.08 3.49 -25.48
N LEU A 558 0.67 4.69 -25.07
CA LEU A 558 0.35 5.79 -25.98
C LEU A 558 1.45 6.84 -25.90
N ASN A 559 1.98 7.28 -27.04
CA ASN A 559 2.89 8.42 -27.10
C ASN A 559 2.19 9.67 -26.57
N GLU A 560 2.93 10.43 -25.75
CA GLU A 560 2.40 11.53 -24.96
C GLU A 560 2.88 12.88 -25.51
N GLU A 561 1.98 13.85 -25.58
CA GLU A 561 2.31 15.27 -25.69
C GLU A 561 2.08 15.96 -24.35
N TRP A 562 3.15 16.46 -23.74
CA TRP A 562 3.09 17.21 -22.48
C TRP A 562 3.03 18.70 -22.78
N LYS A 563 1.95 19.35 -22.36
CA LYS A 563 1.73 20.78 -22.54
C LYS A 563 1.63 21.45 -21.19
N LYS A 564 2.60 22.33 -20.89
CA LYS A 564 2.53 23.19 -19.71
C LYS A 564 1.38 24.20 -19.88
N ILE A 565 0.48 24.26 -18.90
CA ILE A 565 -0.67 25.18 -18.91
C ILE A 565 -0.67 26.17 -17.75
N GLY A 566 0.18 25.96 -16.75
CA GLY A 566 0.24 26.81 -15.56
C GLY A 566 1.47 26.54 -14.70
N GLY A 567 1.63 27.32 -13.63
CA GLY A 567 2.69 27.12 -12.65
C GLY A 567 4.12 27.43 -13.14
N LYS A 568 5.09 27.17 -12.27
CA LYS A 568 6.52 27.40 -12.52
C LYS A 568 7.27 26.08 -12.52
N GLU A 569 8.18 25.92 -13.48
CA GLU A 569 9.08 24.77 -13.50
C GLU A 569 9.94 24.74 -12.22
N PRO A 570 10.26 23.56 -11.66
CA PRO A 570 9.91 22.22 -12.18
C PRO A 570 8.51 21.71 -11.75
N TYR A 571 7.75 22.50 -10.99
CA TYR A 571 6.46 22.14 -10.36
C TYR A 571 5.25 22.76 -11.09
N ALA A 572 5.30 22.74 -12.42
CA ALA A 572 4.25 23.30 -13.27
C ALA A 572 3.04 22.37 -13.41
N ASP A 573 1.93 22.92 -13.92
CA ASP A 573 0.73 22.16 -14.25
C ASP A 573 0.74 21.78 -15.74
N TYR A 574 0.36 20.54 -16.04
CA TYR A 574 0.44 19.97 -17.38
C TYR A 574 -0.85 19.27 -17.81
N GLU A 575 -1.20 19.50 -19.07
CA GLU A 575 -2.03 18.60 -19.85
C GLU A 575 -1.15 17.51 -20.49
N VAL A 576 -1.70 16.31 -20.66
CA VAL A 576 -1.08 15.20 -21.38
C VAL A 576 -2.07 14.70 -22.42
N LEU A 577 -1.70 14.84 -23.70
CA LEU A 577 -2.56 14.52 -24.84
C LEU A 577 -1.99 13.33 -25.64
N PRO A 578 -2.86 12.48 -26.24
CA PRO A 578 -2.41 11.32 -26.98
C PRO A 578 -1.93 11.73 -28.37
N LYS A 579 -0.81 11.15 -28.82
CA LYS A 579 -0.34 11.25 -30.22
C LYS A 579 -0.74 10.06 -31.08
N ASP A 580 -1.12 8.96 -30.44
CA ASP A 580 -1.48 7.71 -31.08
C ASP A 580 -3.00 7.46 -30.99
N PRO A 581 -3.58 6.66 -31.91
CA PRO A 581 -4.91 6.09 -31.71
C PRO A 581 -4.94 5.24 -30.43
N TRP A 582 -6.08 5.26 -29.73
CA TRP A 582 -6.26 4.54 -28.47
C TRP A 582 -7.40 3.52 -28.51
N ASN A 583 -8.31 3.64 -29.47
CA ASN A 583 -9.57 2.91 -29.57
C ASN A 583 -9.39 1.49 -30.13
N TYR A 584 -8.51 0.71 -29.51
CA TYR A 584 -8.21 -0.67 -29.92
C TYR A 584 -8.97 -1.70 -29.09
N GLY A 585 -9.50 -2.72 -29.77
CA GLY A 585 -9.95 -3.97 -29.16
C GLY A 585 -8.94 -5.09 -29.41
N LEU A 586 -8.64 -5.88 -28.37
CA LEU A 586 -7.77 -7.06 -28.50
C LEU A 586 -8.46 -8.13 -29.34
N LEU A 587 -7.72 -8.77 -30.24
CA LEU A 587 -8.26 -9.88 -31.00
C LEU A 587 -8.69 -11.02 -30.08
N ARG A 588 -9.85 -11.63 -30.35
CA ARG A 588 -10.39 -12.72 -29.52
C ARG A 588 -9.41 -13.87 -29.29
N ASN A 589 -8.66 -14.25 -30.34
CA ASN A 589 -7.64 -15.30 -30.23
C ASN A 589 -6.59 -15.02 -29.15
N TYR A 590 -6.23 -13.74 -28.94
CA TYR A 590 -5.29 -13.34 -27.90
C TYR A 590 -5.87 -13.46 -26.49
N VAL A 591 -7.17 -13.17 -26.36
CA VAL A 591 -7.91 -13.29 -25.11
C VAL A 591 -8.12 -14.77 -24.73
N ASP A 592 -8.38 -15.63 -25.70
CA ASP A 592 -8.66 -17.06 -25.48
C ASP A 592 -7.40 -17.92 -25.33
N HIS A 593 -6.28 -17.52 -25.94
CA HIS A 593 -5.04 -18.30 -25.97
C HIS A 593 -3.81 -17.48 -25.54
N PRO A 594 -3.83 -16.84 -24.35
CA PRO A 594 -2.79 -15.90 -23.93
C PRO A 594 -1.39 -16.51 -23.83
N ASP A 595 -1.29 -17.83 -23.61
CA ASP A 595 0.00 -18.53 -23.49
C ASP A 595 0.78 -18.64 -24.82
N THR A 596 0.12 -18.47 -25.97
CA THR A 596 0.74 -18.73 -27.29
C THR A 596 0.69 -17.53 -28.24
N THR A 597 -0.17 -16.55 -27.98
CA THR A 597 -0.40 -15.45 -28.93
C THR A 597 0.43 -14.20 -28.66
N PHE A 598 0.66 -13.88 -27.38
CA PHE A 598 1.40 -12.70 -26.97
C PHE A 598 2.91 -12.95 -27.04
N ILE A 599 3.67 -11.92 -27.43
CA ILE A 599 5.13 -11.99 -27.46
C ILE A 599 5.67 -11.08 -26.37
N VAL A 600 6.31 -11.67 -25.36
CA VAL A 600 6.99 -10.93 -24.28
C VAL A 600 8.40 -10.56 -24.75
N LYS A 601 8.71 -9.27 -24.73
CA LYS A 601 10.06 -8.74 -24.91
C LYS A 601 10.53 -8.14 -23.60
N GLU A 602 11.62 -8.66 -23.07
CA GLU A 602 12.23 -8.13 -21.86
C GLU A 602 13.51 -7.35 -22.19
N PHE A 603 13.74 -6.29 -21.42
CA PHE A 603 14.86 -5.37 -21.56
C PHE A 603 15.60 -5.26 -20.22
N THR A 604 16.77 -4.61 -20.25
CA THR A 604 17.50 -4.27 -19.01
C THR A 604 16.70 -3.28 -18.18
N VAL A 605 16.50 -3.58 -16.89
CA VAL A 605 15.86 -2.65 -15.95
C VAL A 605 16.77 -1.44 -15.75
N LYS A 606 16.27 -0.25 -16.08
CA LYS A 606 16.94 1.03 -15.81
C LYS A 606 16.56 1.52 -14.40
N ASN A 607 17.37 2.42 -13.84
CA ASN A 607 17.07 3.05 -12.53
C ASN A 607 15.70 3.72 -12.48
N GLN A 608 15.26 4.34 -13.58
CA GLN A 608 13.88 4.81 -13.75
C GLN A 608 13.13 3.90 -14.73
N PRO A 609 12.49 2.81 -14.25
CA PRO A 609 11.76 1.88 -15.12
C PRO A 609 10.35 2.37 -15.44
N TRP A 610 9.78 3.30 -14.66
CA TRP A 610 8.38 3.71 -14.73
C TRP A 610 8.12 4.80 -15.79
N THR A 611 8.59 4.57 -17.01
CA THR A 611 8.33 5.42 -18.18
C THR A 611 8.12 4.57 -19.43
N LEU A 612 7.35 5.07 -20.39
CA LEU A 612 7.15 4.39 -21.69
C LEU A 612 8.47 4.02 -22.38
N LYS A 613 9.45 4.93 -22.34
CA LYS A 613 10.77 4.72 -22.96
C LYS A 613 11.58 3.62 -22.29
N ASN A 614 11.58 3.57 -20.96
CA ASN A 614 12.42 2.65 -20.18
C ASN A 614 11.65 1.41 -19.68
N ALA A 615 10.40 1.19 -20.13
CA ALA A 615 9.58 0.05 -19.74
C ALA A 615 10.37 -1.26 -19.89
N PRO A 616 10.70 -1.96 -18.77
CA PRO A 616 11.63 -3.10 -18.83
C PRO A 616 11.03 -4.36 -19.45
N VAL A 617 9.69 -4.41 -19.60
CA VAL A 617 8.98 -5.48 -20.29
C VAL A 617 7.98 -4.84 -21.22
N LYS A 618 7.87 -5.37 -22.44
CA LYS A 618 6.84 -5.00 -23.41
C LYS A 618 6.16 -6.27 -23.89
N ILE A 619 4.84 -6.24 -24.00
CA ILE A 619 4.06 -7.34 -24.54
C ILE A 619 3.52 -6.89 -25.89
N ILE A 620 3.83 -7.64 -26.94
CA ILE A 620 3.31 -7.38 -28.28
C ILE A 620 2.04 -8.20 -28.48
N ALA A 621 1.00 -7.52 -28.94
CA ALA A 621 -0.30 -8.10 -29.25
C ALA A 621 -0.81 -7.65 -30.61
N LYS A 622 -1.84 -8.32 -31.12
CA LYS A 622 -2.59 -7.85 -32.29
C LYS A 622 -3.97 -7.36 -31.86
N ALA A 623 -4.40 -6.26 -32.46
CA ALA A 623 -5.65 -5.60 -32.15
C ALA A 623 -6.28 -5.02 -33.43
N LYS A 624 -7.53 -4.61 -33.33
CA LYS A 624 -8.23 -3.83 -34.35
C LYS A 624 -8.75 -2.55 -33.75
N LYS A 625 -8.80 -1.47 -34.55
CA LYS A 625 -9.50 -0.25 -34.16
C LYS A 625 -11.01 -0.52 -34.05
N ILE A 626 -11.65 0.23 -33.17
CA ILE A 626 -13.10 0.26 -32.97
C ILE A 626 -13.57 1.68 -33.29
N PRO A 627 -13.96 1.98 -34.54
CA PRO A 627 -14.25 3.35 -34.99
C PRO A 627 -15.37 4.06 -34.21
N GLU A 628 -16.32 3.31 -33.67
CA GLU A 628 -17.41 3.82 -32.84
C GLU A 628 -17.02 4.10 -31.38
N TRP A 629 -15.89 3.56 -30.90
CA TRP A 629 -15.39 3.85 -29.56
C TRP A 629 -14.67 5.20 -29.58
N LYS A 630 -15.46 6.26 -29.41
CA LYS A 630 -15.05 7.66 -29.47
C LYS A 630 -14.95 8.27 -28.08
N LEU A 631 -14.44 9.50 -28.00
CA LEU A 631 -14.46 10.26 -26.75
C LEU A 631 -15.89 10.64 -26.36
N TYR A 632 -16.15 10.69 -25.05
CA TYR A 632 -17.38 11.22 -24.47
C TYR A 632 -17.01 11.98 -23.19
N GLY A 633 -17.35 13.26 -23.10
CA GLY A 633 -17.00 14.09 -21.93
C GLY A 633 -15.49 14.22 -21.70
N GLY A 634 -14.70 14.35 -22.77
CA GLY A 634 -13.24 14.52 -22.69
C GLY A 634 -12.42 13.27 -22.36
N ILE A 635 -13.07 12.15 -22.03
CA ILE A 635 -12.44 10.86 -21.73
C ILE A 635 -12.90 9.78 -22.73
N THR A 636 -12.44 8.54 -22.59
CA THR A 636 -12.94 7.44 -23.43
C THR A 636 -14.45 7.33 -23.27
N GLY A 637 -15.18 7.14 -24.38
CA GLY A 637 -16.59 6.82 -24.33
C GLY A 637 -16.87 5.47 -23.65
N PRO A 638 -18.15 5.14 -23.42
CA PRO A 638 -18.55 3.88 -22.84
C PRO A 638 -17.81 2.72 -23.52
N ILE A 639 -17.16 1.89 -22.70
CA ILE A 639 -16.37 0.78 -23.23
C ILE A 639 -17.29 -0.18 -23.99
N PRO A 640 -16.96 -0.54 -25.25
CA PRO A 640 -17.74 -1.51 -26.00
C PRO A 640 -17.88 -2.83 -25.24
N TYR A 641 -19.09 -3.39 -25.23
CA TYR A 641 -19.35 -4.69 -24.63
C TYR A 641 -18.57 -5.78 -25.37
N SER A 642 -17.93 -6.68 -24.61
CA SER A 642 -17.21 -7.84 -25.13
C SER A 642 -18.06 -9.10 -25.02
N PRO A 643 -18.91 -9.43 -26.02
CA PRO A 643 -19.72 -10.64 -26.01
C PRO A 643 -18.85 -11.89 -26.08
N PHE A 644 -19.23 -12.91 -25.32
CA PHE A 644 -18.48 -14.17 -25.23
C PHE A 644 -18.61 -15.02 -26.50
N TRP A 645 -19.82 -15.13 -27.07
CA TRP A 645 -20.11 -16.02 -28.19
C TRP A 645 -19.83 -15.40 -29.56
N TYR A 646 -19.94 -14.07 -29.68
CA TYR A 646 -19.90 -13.36 -30.95
C TYR A 646 -19.17 -12.03 -30.82
N PRO A 647 -17.82 -12.02 -30.64
CA PRO A 647 -17.04 -10.78 -30.62
C PRO A 647 -17.39 -9.94 -31.86
N VAL A 648 -17.54 -8.63 -31.63
CA VAL A 648 -17.96 -7.70 -32.69
C VAL A 648 -16.90 -7.73 -33.80
N LYS A 649 -17.36 -7.94 -35.03
CA LYS A 649 -16.51 -7.94 -36.21
C LYS A 649 -16.25 -6.50 -36.62
N TYR A 650 -14.99 -6.13 -36.73
CA TYR A 650 -14.58 -4.84 -37.27
C TYR A 650 -13.86 -5.05 -38.59
N ASP A 651 -14.28 -4.32 -39.63
CA ASP A 651 -13.63 -4.33 -40.95
C ASP A 651 -12.39 -3.40 -40.98
N GLU A 652 -11.74 -3.23 -39.82
CA GLU A 652 -10.47 -2.53 -39.65
C GLU A 652 -9.28 -3.50 -39.81
N PRO A 653 -8.12 -3.02 -40.30
CA PRO A 653 -6.93 -3.85 -40.41
C PRO A 653 -6.47 -4.34 -39.03
N VAL A 654 -5.90 -5.54 -39.01
CA VAL A 654 -5.20 -6.03 -37.82
C VAL A 654 -3.88 -5.29 -37.69
N GLU A 655 -3.70 -4.62 -36.56
CA GLU A 655 -2.49 -3.87 -36.24
C GLU A 655 -1.75 -4.54 -35.09
N GLU A 656 -0.41 -4.42 -35.11
CA GLU A 656 0.41 -4.75 -33.95
C GLU A 656 0.37 -3.60 -32.96
N ILE A 657 0.10 -3.91 -31.69
CA ILE A 657 0.13 -2.95 -30.59
C ILE A 657 1.14 -3.37 -29.53
N VAL A 658 1.67 -2.39 -28.81
CA VAL A 658 2.65 -2.59 -27.74
C VAL A 658 2.00 -2.27 -26.41
N LEU A 659 1.95 -3.27 -25.54
CA LEU A 659 1.53 -3.13 -24.17
C LEU A 659 2.76 -2.96 -23.27
N VAL A 660 2.67 -2.06 -22.30
CA VAL A 660 3.70 -1.78 -21.29
C VAL A 660 3.09 -1.89 -19.90
N PRO A 661 3.88 -2.07 -18.83
CA PRO A 661 3.35 -2.08 -17.47
C PRO A 661 2.55 -0.80 -17.19
N TYR A 662 1.40 -0.93 -16.56
CA TYR A 662 0.46 0.15 -16.27
C TYR A 662 1.17 1.34 -15.60
N GLY A 663 2.05 1.06 -14.64
CA GLY A 663 2.86 2.07 -13.95
C GLY A 663 3.77 2.92 -14.84
N CYS A 664 4.09 2.45 -16.05
CA CYS A 664 4.92 3.17 -17.02
C CYS A 664 4.13 4.20 -17.86
N THR A 665 2.81 4.22 -17.76
CA THR A 665 1.91 5.03 -18.59
C THR A 665 1.44 6.29 -17.86
N LYS A 666 1.15 7.37 -18.59
CA LYS A 666 0.24 8.45 -18.15
C LYS A 666 -1.03 8.47 -18.99
N LEU A 667 -0.94 8.08 -20.25
CA LEU A 667 -2.08 7.76 -21.10
C LEU A 667 -2.11 6.25 -21.39
N ARG A 668 -3.30 5.63 -21.36
CA ARG A 668 -3.47 4.18 -21.32
C ARG A 668 -4.87 3.71 -21.69
N ILE A 669 -4.91 2.50 -22.23
CA ILE A 669 -6.06 1.59 -22.16
C ILE A 669 -5.59 0.34 -21.42
N ALA A 670 -6.15 0.07 -20.25
CA ALA A 670 -5.86 -1.14 -19.47
C ALA A 670 -6.97 -2.19 -19.60
N ASN A 671 -8.21 -1.74 -19.80
CA ASN A 671 -9.37 -2.57 -20.03
C ASN A 671 -9.75 -2.51 -21.51
N PHE A 672 -9.49 -3.59 -22.24
CA PHE A 672 -9.69 -3.69 -23.68
C PHE A 672 -11.03 -4.38 -24.02
N PRO A 673 -11.80 -3.86 -24.97
CA PRO A 673 -12.83 -4.65 -25.63
C PRO A 673 -12.23 -5.83 -26.40
N ALA A 674 -13.01 -6.90 -26.58
CA ALA A 674 -12.66 -7.99 -27.49
C ALA A 674 -13.16 -7.69 -28.92
N ALA A 675 -12.32 -7.93 -29.91
CA ALA A 675 -12.58 -7.69 -31.33
C ALA A 675 -12.35 -8.96 -32.18
N ARG A 676 -13.05 -9.06 -33.32
CA ARG A 676 -12.86 -10.10 -34.33
C ARG A 676 -12.50 -9.54 -35.70
#